data_AF-A0A8J4SWB8-F1
#
_entry.id   AF-A0A8J4SWB8-F1
#
_cell.length_a   1.000
_cell.length_b   1.000
_cell.length_c   1.000
_cell.angle_alpha   90.00
_cell.angle_beta   90.00
_cell.angle_gamma   90.00
#
_symmetry.space_group_name_H-M   'P 1'
#
loop_
_entity.id
_entity.type
_entity.pdbx_description
1 polymer ?
#
loop_
_entity_poly.entity_id
_entity_poly.type
_entity_poly.pdbx_seq_one_letter_code
_entity_poly.pdbx_strand_id
1 'polypeptide(L)'
;MLVLILSLVLSGCSTGEENSSGGSGGNAEAKGTIEQIKERGKLIAGVKYDTKLFGLKDPASGEVEGFDIDIAKALAKQILGDETKIELKEVTSKTRIPMLQNGDIDIIIATMTITDERKEQVDFSDVYFEAGQSLLVKNDSAITGLESLGGVKVLAVKGSTSAQNIREKAPDAEVLEYDNYQDAFTALKAGKGEALTTDNIILIGMQQTDNNYKLVGGNFTSEPYGIAIRKGDTAFVEEVNSLLKSMKDSGEYDTLHEKWLGSKPEAQSPLLHLENGGFTYMGKLDFSILIKHSDRFLEGFLNTIQVSIMALIGSFILGAIMAIFRISPIKPLNWIGTAFVEFIRNIPLLLVVFFFYLGLPAMGISLDGFISGTLGLTIYTAAFIAEAIRAGIQTVPRGQLEAARSSGLSYVQAMNLVILPQAIKIVLPSIGNQFINLVKNSSILAVVAGMDLMYFADLINSDTFLPLSVYTIVALFYLVLTLPLSFLVHYMERSGAYAWPNLRFLLHGFLITLQVAGLSIVFSFVLGTVLGTVRYTRIPVLSQIVAVIVDTIRNLPLLLIIFFIHIVLPQLGIKMSVFWSTVVGLSLFEGAMIAEIVRSGLKSIERGQVEAARSSGLSYMQTLGGIIMPQALRRMSPPMVSQFISLLKDTSLAIIISLPELMHNVQILGGQSFDYVIPALLLAAVLYFVINYTLSIVARRLEARMT
;
A
#
# COMPACT_ATOMS: atom_id res chain seq x y z
N MET A 1 -37.31 11.59 38.60
CA MET A 1 -37.26 10.19 38.16
C MET A 1 -35.83 9.93 37.65
N LEU A 2 -34.94 9.65 38.61
CA LEU A 2 -33.54 9.22 38.46
C LEU A 2 -33.54 7.67 38.33
N VAL A 3 -32.75 7.09 37.41
CA VAL A 3 -31.50 6.31 37.60
C VAL A 3 -31.63 4.87 38.13
N LEU A 4 -31.03 3.92 37.39
CA LEU A 4 -30.08 2.82 37.76
C LEU A 4 -30.32 1.55 36.89
N ILE A 5 -29.36 1.13 36.04
CA ILE A 5 -28.34 0.06 36.23
C ILE A 5 -28.93 -1.33 36.53
N LEU A 6 -28.67 -2.35 35.66
CA LEU A 6 -28.03 -3.62 36.04
C LEU A 6 -27.69 -4.53 34.82
N SER A 7 -26.58 -5.24 35.01
CA SER A 7 -25.88 -6.28 34.24
C SER A 7 -26.69 -7.53 33.85
N LEU A 8 -26.23 -8.24 32.81
CA LEU A 8 -26.67 -9.60 32.46
C LEU A 8 -25.48 -10.57 32.43
N VAL A 9 -25.48 -11.46 33.42
CA VAL A 9 -24.71 -12.70 33.53
C VAL A 9 -25.48 -13.78 32.76
N LEU A 10 -24.77 -14.63 32.00
CA LEU A 10 -25.31 -15.89 31.48
C LEU A 10 -24.47 -17.06 32.02
N SER A 11 -25.03 -17.73 33.03
CA SER A 11 -24.85 -19.16 33.30
C SER A 11 -26.18 -19.82 32.90
N GLY A 12 -26.30 -21.05 32.40
CA GLY A 12 -25.40 -22.17 32.16
C GLY A 12 -26.30 -23.37 31.87
N CYS A 13 -25.79 -24.37 31.15
CA CYS A 13 -26.28 -25.75 31.19
C CYS A 13 -25.29 -26.64 30.43
N SER A 14 -24.42 -27.36 31.14
CA SER A 14 -24.03 -28.70 30.71
C SER A 14 -23.84 -29.57 31.95
N THR A 15 -24.40 -30.76 31.85
CA THR A 15 -24.55 -31.80 32.86
C THR A 15 -23.22 -32.38 33.32
N GLY A 16 -23.19 -32.77 34.60
CA GLY A 16 -22.00 -33.31 35.26
C GLY A 16 -21.69 -34.78 34.98
N GLU A 17 -20.47 -35.13 35.34
CA GLU A 17 -20.05 -36.47 35.74
C GLU A 17 -19.07 -36.30 36.90
N GLU A 18 -19.45 -36.84 38.07
CA GLU A 18 -18.55 -37.09 39.19
C GLU A 18 -17.61 -38.25 38.84
N ASN A 19 -16.33 -38.11 39.14
CA ASN A 19 -15.49 -39.26 39.45
C ASN A 19 -14.56 -38.91 40.61
N SER A 20 -14.94 -39.43 41.77
CA SER A 20 -14.08 -39.57 42.93
C SER A 20 -13.08 -40.71 42.71
N SER A 21 -11.79 -40.45 42.84
CA SER A 21 -10.81 -41.47 43.23
C SER A 21 -9.77 -40.87 44.17
N GLY A 22 -9.88 -41.26 45.44
CA GLY A 22 -8.80 -41.09 46.40
C GLY A 22 -7.62 -41.99 46.03
N GLY A 23 -6.43 -41.41 46.01
CA GLY A 23 -5.16 -42.12 45.87
C GLY A 23 -4.14 -41.54 46.84
N SER A 24 -3.88 -42.29 47.91
CA SER A 24 -2.73 -42.10 48.81
C SER A 24 -1.43 -42.34 48.04
N GLY A 25 -0.51 -41.37 48.06
CA GLY A 25 0.83 -41.50 47.48
C GLY A 25 1.80 -40.56 48.19
N GLY A 26 2.85 -41.13 48.77
CA GLY A 26 3.74 -40.49 49.75
C GLY A 26 4.56 -39.31 49.24
N ASN A 27 5.10 -38.56 50.21
CA ASN A 27 6.19 -37.60 50.07
C ASN A 27 7.31 -38.17 49.19
N ALA A 28 7.33 -37.79 47.92
CA ALA A 28 8.55 -37.73 47.13
C ALA A 28 9.15 -36.36 47.36
N GLU A 29 10.38 -36.29 47.88
CA GLU A 29 11.18 -35.07 47.87
C GLU A 29 11.12 -34.46 46.46
N ALA A 30 10.73 -33.19 46.38
CA ALA A 30 10.65 -32.49 45.11
C ALA A 30 12.04 -32.54 44.44
N LYS A 31 12.13 -33.16 43.25
CA LYS A 31 13.36 -33.17 42.43
C LYS A 31 13.87 -31.74 42.27
N GLY A 32 15.18 -31.51 42.40
CA GLY A 32 15.81 -30.19 42.19
C GLY A 32 15.61 -29.67 40.76
N THR A 33 15.67 -28.35 40.57
CA THR A 33 15.39 -27.72 39.27
C THR A 33 16.39 -28.16 38.19
N ILE A 34 17.65 -28.41 38.55
CA ILE A 34 18.69 -28.90 37.63
C ILE A 34 18.34 -30.28 37.08
N GLU A 35 17.86 -31.21 37.93
CA GLU A 35 17.43 -32.53 37.50
C GLU A 35 16.22 -32.43 36.56
N GLN A 36 15.27 -31.54 36.86
CA GLN A 36 14.10 -31.31 36.01
C GLN A 36 14.50 -30.76 34.63
N ILE A 37 15.45 -29.82 34.57
CA ILE A 37 15.99 -29.29 33.31
C ILE A 37 16.67 -30.41 32.50
N LYS A 38 17.48 -31.26 33.15
CA LYS A 38 18.16 -32.39 32.50
C LYS A 38 17.19 -33.44 31.98
N GLU A 39 16.16 -33.79 32.76
CA GLU A 39 15.13 -34.75 32.36
C GLU A 39 14.27 -34.22 31.20
N ARG A 40 13.93 -32.93 31.24
CA ARG A 40 13.18 -32.26 30.16
C ARG A 40 14.04 -32.01 28.91
N GLY A 41 15.37 -31.98 29.05
CA GLY A 41 16.32 -31.76 27.98
C GLY A 41 16.38 -30.32 27.46
N LYS A 42 15.80 -29.35 28.18
CA LYS A 42 15.86 -27.91 27.85
C LYS A 42 15.65 -27.02 29.08
N LEU A 43 16.36 -25.90 29.10
CA LEU A 43 16.17 -24.78 30.04
C LEU A 43 15.03 -23.88 29.53
N ILE A 44 14.08 -23.49 30.38
CA ILE A 44 13.03 -22.54 30.04
C ILE A 44 13.34 -21.21 30.72
N ALA A 45 13.80 -20.22 29.96
CA ALA A 45 14.19 -18.91 30.50
C ALA A 45 13.11 -17.85 30.24
N GLY A 46 12.69 -17.17 31.31
CA GLY A 46 11.83 -15.98 31.21
C GLY A 46 12.67 -14.75 30.85
N VAL A 47 12.44 -14.19 29.67
CA VAL A 47 13.23 -13.08 29.11
C VAL A 47 12.32 -11.95 28.59
N LYS A 48 12.88 -10.75 28.45
CA LYS A 48 12.18 -9.65 27.77
C LYS A 48 12.21 -9.85 26.26
N TYR A 49 11.14 -9.45 25.58
CA TYR A 49 11.08 -9.39 24.10
C TYR A 49 11.06 -7.94 23.58
N ASP A 50 11.03 -6.95 24.48
CA ASP A 50 10.78 -5.54 24.18
C ASP A 50 11.97 -4.62 24.52
N THR A 51 13.08 -5.18 25.02
CA THR A 51 14.18 -4.44 25.64
C THR A 51 15.45 -4.56 24.78
N LYS A 52 15.66 -3.60 23.87
CA LYS A 52 16.87 -3.52 23.03
C LYS A 52 18.14 -3.65 23.88
N LEU A 53 19.16 -4.34 23.34
CA LEU A 53 20.43 -4.71 23.98
C LEU A 53 20.36 -5.89 24.96
N PHE A 54 19.23 -6.16 25.61
CA PHE A 54 19.11 -7.23 26.63
C PHE A 54 18.28 -8.42 26.14
N GLY A 55 17.08 -8.14 25.64
CA GLY A 55 16.17 -9.14 25.11
C GLY A 55 15.14 -8.46 24.19
N LEU A 56 15.38 -8.56 22.89
CA LEU A 56 14.52 -7.99 21.86
C LEU A 56 14.18 -9.09 20.85
N LYS A 57 12.88 -9.26 20.58
CA LYS A 57 12.42 -10.15 19.53
C LYS A 57 12.51 -9.43 18.19
N ASP A 58 13.27 -9.99 17.25
CA ASP A 58 13.27 -9.55 15.86
C ASP A 58 11.92 -9.93 15.21
N PRO A 59 11.12 -8.96 14.75
CA PRO A 59 9.84 -9.23 14.09
C PRO A 59 9.98 -10.01 12.77
N ALA A 60 11.14 -9.95 12.11
CA ALA A 60 11.37 -10.58 10.81
C ALA A 60 11.73 -12.06 10.92
N SER A 61 12.71 -12.41 11.77
CA SER A 61 13.13 -13.80 12.00
C SER A 61 12.30 -14.50 13.08
N GLY A 62 11.69 -13.73 14.00
CA GLY A 62 11.05 -14.25 15.20
C GLY A 62 12.04 -14.67 16.30
N GLU A 63 13.35 -14.55 16.05
CA GLU A 63 14.40 -14.84 17.02
C GLU A 63 14.48 -13.74 18.08
N VAL A 64 14.94 -14.11 19.27
CA VAL A 64 15.12 -13.18 20.39
C VAL A 64 16.60 -13.11 20.68
N GLU A 65 17.15 -11.90 20.71
CA GLU A 65 18.58 -11.66 20.90
C GLU A 65 18.84 -10.57 21.94
N GLY A 66 20.04 -10.59 22.51
CA GLY A 66 20.52 -9.61 23.47
C GLY A 66 21.40 -10.22 24.57
N PHE A 67 21.89 -9.35 25.44
CA PHE A 67 22.79 -9.68 26.53
C PHE A 67 22.21 -10.71 27.52
N ASP A 68 20.94 -10.55 27.91
CA ASP A 68 20.25 -11.51 28.78
C ASP A 68 20.08 -12.87 28.08
N ILE A 69 19.87 -12.87 26.76
CA ILE A 69 19.70 -14.09 25.97
C ILE A 69 21.00 -14.88 25.88
N ASP A 70 22.12 -14.20 25.63
CA ASP A 70 23.42 -14.85 25.50
C ASP A 70 23.88 -15.46 26.85
N ILE A 71 23.60 -14.80 27.98
CA ILE A 71 23.84 -15.37 29.32
C ILE A 71 22.92 -16.59 29.57
N ALA A 72 21.65 -16.53 29.17
CA ALA A 72 20.73 -17.66 29.31
C ALA A 72 21.18 -18.89 28.48
N LYS A 73 21.68 -18.64 27.25
CA LYS A 73 22.29 -19.67 26.40
C LYS A 73 23.54 -20.28 27.02
N ALA A 74 24.40 -19.47 27.64
CA ALA A 74 25.56 -19.94 28.38
C ALA A 74 25.17 -20.86 29.55
N LEU A 75 24.09 -20.54 30.27
CA LEU A 75 23.56 -21.42 31.32
C LEU A 75 23.00 -22.74 30.78
N ALA A 76 22.26 -22.71 29.66
CA ALA A 76 21.78 -23.92 29.00
C ALA A 76 22.96 -24.83 28.59
N LYS A 77 24.03 -24.23 28.05
CA LYS A 77 25.27 -24.93 27.69
C LYS A 77 25.97 -25.56 28.89
N GLN A 78 26.06 -24.87 30.02
CA GLN A 78 26.67 -25.42 31.24
C GLN A 78 25.90 -26.63 31.78
N ILE A 79 24.56 -26.57 31.79
CA ILE A 79 23.72 -27.62 32.39
C ILE A 79 23.51 -28.82 31.45
N LEU A 80 23.33 -28.56 30.15
CA LEU A 80 22.90 -29.54 29.15
C LEU A 80 23.97 -29.88 28.09
N GLY A 81 25.11 -29.18 28.11
CA GLY A 81 26.19 -29.31 27.13
C GLY A 81 25.92 -28.65 25.78
N ASP A 82 24.79 -27.95 25.61
CA ASP A 82 24.34 -27.40 24.33
C ASP A 82 23.52 -26.11 24.54
N GLU A 83 23.99 -25.01 23.95
CA GLU A 83 23.36 -23.69 24.05
C GLU A 83 22.02 -23.58 23.30
N THR A 84 21.75 -24.50 22.37
CA THR A 84 20.49 -24.52 21.60
C THR A 84 19.34 -25.18 22.37
N LYS A 85 19.63 -25.87 23.49
CA LYS A 85 18.63 -26.52 24.35
C LYS A 85 17.99 -25.53 25.33
N ILE A 86 17.45 -24.46 24.79
CA ILE A 86 16.77 -23.41 25.53
C ILE A 86 15.42 -23.08 24.89
N GLU A 87 14.42 -22.84 25.73
CA GLU A 87 13.14 -22.26 25.36
C GLU A 87 13.03 -20.88 26.00
N LEU A 88 12.91 -19.85 25.17
CA LEU A 88 12.69 -18.48 25.64
C LEU A 88 11.18 -18.26 25.77
N LYS A 89 10.76 -17.80 26.95
CA LYS A 89 9.37 -17.37 27.20
C LYS A 89 9.35 -15.88 27.51
N GLU A 90 8.45 -15.18 26.84
CA GLU A 90 8.25 -13.75 27.09
C GLU A 90 7.70 -13.51 28.50
N VAL A 91 8.36 -12.61 29.22
CA VAL A 91 7.88 -12.11 30.51
C VAL A 91 7.83 -10.59 30.50
N THR A 92 6.86 -10.03 31.22
CA THR A 92 6.81 -8.59 31.57
C THR A 92 7.35 -8.40 32.98
N SER A 93 7.64 -7.16 33.37
CA SER A 93 8.02 -6.82 34.75
C SER A 93 6.97 -7.29 35.76
N LYS A 94 5.69 -7.32 35.37
CA LYS A 94 4.56 -7.78 36.18
C LYS A 94 4.42 -9.30 36.23
N THR A 95 4.63 -10.00 35.10
CA THR A 95 4.33 -11.45 34.99
C THR A 95 5.50 -12.35 35.38
N ARG A 96 6.74 -11.84 35.41
CA ARG A 96 7.95 -12.66 35.61
C ARG A 96 7.96 -13.49 36.90
N ILE A 97 7.63 -12.91 38.07
CA ILE A 97 7.61 -13.63 39.35
C ILE A 97 6.48 -14.68 39.39
N PRO A 98 5.21 -14.35 39.04
CA PRO A 98 4.15 -15.34 38.97
C PRO A 98 4.48 -16.54 38.06
N MET A 99 5.06 -16.29 36.88
CA MET A 99 5.44 -17.36 35.94
C MET A 99 6.53 -18.28 36.52
N LEU A 100 7.51 -17.72 37.22
CA LEU A 100 8.53 -18.51 37.92
C LEU A 100 7.93 -19.35 39.06
N GLN A 101 7.05 -18.76 39.86
CA GLN A 101 6.37 -19.45 40.96
C GLN A 101 5.46 -20.58 40.45
N ASN A 102 4.74 -20.35 39.36
CA ASN A 102 3.89 -21.34 38.70
C ASN A 102 4.67 -22.48 38.02
N GLY A 103 5.99 -22.31 37.82
CA GLY A 103 6.81 -23.28 37.09
C GLY A 103 6.66 -23.22 35.57
N ASP A 104 6.14 -22.10 35.05
CA ASP A 104 6.11 -21.84 33.61
C ASP A 104 7.52 -21.62 33.04
N ILE A 105 8.45 -21.14 33.89
CA ILE A 105 9.87 -20.87 33.59
C ILE A 105 10.75 -21.36 34.74
N ASP A 106 12.02 -21.67 34.44
CA ASP A 106 13.02 -22.12 35.43
C ASP A 106 13.79 -20.94 36.05
N ILE A 107 14.08 -19.92 35.24
CA ILE A 107 14.80 -18.71 35.65
C ILE A 107 14.15 -17.45 35.08
N ILE A 108 14.43 -16.31 35.71
CA ILE A 108 14.16 -14.98 35.15
C ILE A 108 15.49 -14.29 34.90
N ILE A 109 15.78 -13.97 33.63
CA ILE A 109 16.89 -13.13 33.21
C ILE A 109 16.35 -12.05 32.28
N ALA A 110 15.90 -10.96 32.89
CA ALA A 110 14.99 -10.00 32.25
C ALA A 110 15.10 -8.62 32.91
N THR A 111 16.32 -8.07 32.95
CA THR A 111 16.65 -6.79 33.61
C THR A 111 16.02 -6.66 35.00
N MET A 112 16.36 -7.60 35.89
CA MET A 112 15.68 -7.73 37.20
C MET A 112 16.56 -7.24 38.36
N THR A 113 16.24 -6.05 38.86
CA THR A 113 16.87 -5.50 40.06
C THR A 113 16.66 -6.38 41.28
N ILE A 114 17.74 -6.67 41.98
CA ILE A 114 17.76 -7.31 43.30
C ILE A 114 17.28 -6.31 44.34
N THR A 115 16.20 -6.64 45.04
CA THR A 115 15.64 -5.84 46.15
C THR A 115 15.27 -6.76 47.30
N ASP A 116 15.23 -6.26 48.52
CA ASP A 116 14.89 -7.07 49.69
C ASP A 116 13.43 -7.60 49.61
N GLU A 117 12.50 -6.79 49.09
CA GLU A 117 11.12 -7.19 48.84
C GLU A 117 10.99 -8.35 47.83
N ARG A 118 11.82 -8.36 46.76
CA ARG A 118 11.83 -9.46 45.81
C ARG A 118 12.52 -10.69 46.39
N LYS A 119 13.55 -10.51 47.22
CA LYS A 119 14.18 -11.62 47.95
C LYS A 119 13.19 -12.34 48.87
N GLU A 120 12.09 -11.74 49.30
CA GLU A 120 11.05 -12.48 50.03
C GLU A 120 10.32 -13.51 49.16
N GLN A 121 10.28 -13.30 47.83
CA GLN A 121 9.48 -14.09 46.88
C GLN A 121 10.31 -15.05 46.03
N VAL A 122 11.57 -14.71 45.76
CA VAL A 122 12.50 -15.45 44.89
C VAL A 122 13.92 -15.39 45.47
N ASP A 123 14.80 -16.30 45.04
CA ASP A 123 16.24 -16.18 45.28
C ASP A 123 16.93 -15.55 44.06
N PHE A 124 18.11 -14.97 44.26
CA PHE A 124 18.87 -14.30 43.20
C PHE A 124 20.30 -14.84 43.13
N SER A 125 20.84 -14.83 41.91
CA SER A 125 22.28 -14.93 41.68
C SER A 125 23.05 -13.71 42.22
N ASP A 126 24.38 -13.79 42.13
CA ASP A 126 25.27 -12.65 42.18
C ASP A 126 24.92 -11.62 41.09
N VAL A 127 25.34 -10.38 41.31
CA VAL A 127 25.10 -9.28 40.36
C VAL A 127 25.84 -9.55 39.05
N TYR A 128 25.08 -9.58 37.95
CA TYR A 128 25.64 -9.75 36.61
C TYR A 128 25.66 -8.45 35.81
N PHE A 129 24.94 -7.41 36.23
CA PHE A 129 24.96 -6.10 35.59
C PHE A 129 24.55 -5.01 36.60
N GLU A 130 25.26 -3.87 36.63
CA GLU A 130 24.91 -2.73 37.50
C GLU A 130 24.33 -1.61 36.64
N ALA A 131 23.02 -1.38 36.75
CA ALA A 131 22.35 -0.27 36.11
C ALA A 131 22.04 0.85 37.13
N GLY A 132 21.46 1.95 36.66
CA GLY A 132 20.88 2.95 37.54
C GLY A 132 19.73 3.67 36.87
N GLN A 133 18.67 3.98 37.60
CA GLN A 133 17.50 4.62 37.02
C GLN A 133 17.79 6.06 36.60
N SER A 134 17.27 6.43 35.44
CA SER A 134 17.39 7.77 34.85
C SER A 134 16.06 8.23 34.23
N LEU A 135 16.06 9.38 33.56
CA LEU A 135 14.92 9.96 32.86
C LEU A 135 15.24 10.14 31.39
N LEU A 136 14.30 9.77 30.52
CA LEU A 136 14.33 10.02 29.08
C LEU A 136 13.27 11.06 28.72
N VAL A 137 13.72 12.16 28.13
CA VAL A 137 12.87 13.30 27.78
C VAL A 137 13.15 13.76 26.36
N LYS A 138 12.24 14.50 25.74
CA LYS A 138 12.52 15.14 24.45
C LYS A 138 13.71 16.09 24.55
N ASN A 139 14.47 16.26 23.48
CA ASN A 139 15.69 17.09 23.47
C ASN A 139 15.43 18.55 23.87
N ASP A 140 14.26 19.09 23.54
CA ASP A 140 13.80 20.45 23.86
C ASP A 140 13.09 20.56 25.21
N SER A 141 12.96 19.46 25.96
CA SER A 141 12.34 19.46 27.28
C SER A 141 13.14 20.31 28.28
N ALA A 142 12.41 21.06 29.10
CA ALA A 142 12.95 21.80 30.23
C ALA A 142 13.25 20.92 31.46
N ILE A 143 12.87 19.63 31.42
CA ILE A 143 13.14 18.67 32.49
C ILE A 143 14.64 18.33 32.49
N THR A 144 15.29 18.54 33.63
CA THR A 144 16.74 18.34 33.81
C THR A 144 17.09 17.23 34.80
N GLY A 145 16.14 16.81 35.63
CA GLY A 145 16.34 15.87 36.72
C GLY A 145 15.09 15.70 37.59
N LEU A 146 15.21 14.96 38.71
CA LEU A 146 14.10 14.65 39.62
C LEU A 146 13.42 15.91 40.16
N GLU A 147 14.20 16.96 40.43
CA GLU A 147 13.75 18.25 40.93
C GLU A 147 12.79 19.00 39.98
N SER A 148 12.80 18.63 38.71
CA SER A 148 11.96 19.24 37.66
C SER A 148 10.69 18.44 37.33
N LEU A 149 10.33 17.43 38.13
CA LEU A 149 9.19 16.54 37.89
C LEU A 149 7.88 16.96 38.58
N GLY A 150 7.85 18.08 39.33
CA GLY A 150 6.65 18.54 40.01
C GLY A 150 5.50 18.83 39.02
N GLY A 151 4.38 18.11 39.14
CA GLY A 151 3.22 18.21 38.26
C GLY A 151 3.42 17.63 36.85
N VAL A 152 4.54 16.93 36.61
CA VAL A 152 4.90 16.33 35.32
C VAL A 152 4.32 14.92 35.21
N LYS A 153 3.85 14.55 34.02
CA LYS A 153 3.44 13.17 33.71
C LYS A 153 4.65 12.32 33.34
N VAL A 154 5.00 11.41 34.24
CA VAL A 154 6.13 10.49 34.09
C VAL A 154 5.62 9.11 33.72
N LEU A 155 6.08 8.60 32.59
CA LEU A 155 5.73 7.28 32.06
C LEU A 155 6.64 6.21 32.67
N ALA A 156 6.04 5.13 33.17
CA ALA A 156 6.76 3.99 33.75
C ALA A 156 6.05 2.66 33.36
N VAL A 157 6.63 1.52 33.73
CA VAL A 157 6.04 0.19 33.47
C VAL A 157 5.48 -0.43 34.74
N LYS A 158 4.31 -1.05 34.64
CA LYS A 158 3.63 -1.72 35.76
C LYS A 158 4.52 -2.79 36.38
N GLY A 159 4.67 -2.75 37.71
CA GLY A 159 5.49 -3.70 38.47
C GLY A 159 7.01 -3.48 38.38
N SER A 160 7.47 -2.35 37.81
CA SER A 160 8.87 -1.94 37.84
C SER A 160 9.25 -1.27 39.16
N THR A 161 10.52 -1.38 39.57
CA THR A 161 11.11 -0.56 40.64
C THR A 161 11.08 0.91 40.25
N SER A 162 11.24 1.20 38.95
CA SER A 162 11.22 2.55 38.38
C SER A 162 9.96 3.35 38.75
N ALA A 163 8.79 2.71 38.70
CA ALA A 163 7.52 3.32 39.07
C ALA A 163 7.40 3.57 40.59
N GLN A 164 7.96 2.70 41.43
CA GLN A 164 8.00 2.88 42.89
C GLN A 164 8.94 4.03 43.25
N ASN A 165 10.14 4.03 42.69
CA ASN A 165 11.18 5.03 42.92
C ASN A 165 10.72 6.46 42.57
N ILE A 166 9.94 6.66 41.50
CA ILE A 166 9.38 7.99 41.20
C ILE A 166 8.32 8.42 42.21
N ARG A 167 7.44 7.51 42.65
CA ARG A 167 6.44 7.84 43.69
C ARG A 167 7.09 8.24 45.01
N GLU A 168 8.24 7.67 45.33
CA GLU A 168 9.00 7.99 46.55
C GLU A 168 9.84 9.27 46.42
N LYS A 169 10.59 9.41 45.32
CA LYS A 169 11.59 10.48 45.15
C LYS A 169 11.03 11.75 44.51
N ALA A 170 9.90 11.66 43.80
CA ALA A 170 9.20 12.77 43.17
C ALA A 170 7.67 12.62 43.39
N PRO A 171 7.18 12.73 44.64
CA PRO A 171 5.79 12.44 44.99
C PRO A 171 4.76 13.36 44.31
N ASP A 172 5.20 14.54 43.85
CA ASP A 172 4.39 15.52 43.14
C ASP A 172 4.27 15.23 41.62
N ALA A 173 4.93 14.19 41.11
CA ALA A 173 4.84 13.76 39.72
C ALA A 173 3.64 12.82 39.49
N GLU A 174 2.97 12.93 38.34
CA GLU A 174 1.89 12.02 37.94
C GLU A 174 2.48 10.81 37.22
N VAL A 175 2.41 9.62 37.83
CA VAL A 175 2.94 8.38 37.21
C VAL A 175 1.88 7.70 36.35
N LEU A 176 2.13 7.62 35.04
CA LEU A 176 1.31 6.89 34.08
C LEU A 176 1.98 5.56 33.72
N GLU A 177 1.35 4.45 34.10
CA GLU A 177 1.94 3.11 33.93
C GLU A 177 1.43 2.38 32.69
N TYR A 178 2.36 1.81 31.93
CA TYR A 178 2.12 0.98 30.74
C TYR A 178 2.50 -0.48 31.00
N ASP A 179 2.05 -1.38 30.12
CA ASP A 179 2.27 -2.82 30.30
C ASP A 179 3.71 -3.26 29.96
N ASN A 180 4.40 -2.54 29.05
CA ASN A 180 5.79 -2.80 28.66
C ASN A 180 6.51 -1.50 28.25
N TYR A 181 7.82 -1.57 27.98
CA TYR A 181 8.65 -0.39 27.73
C TYR A 181 8.45 0.19 26.32
N GLN A 182 8.09 -0.63 25.33
CA GLN A 182 7.76 -0.17 23.98
C GLN A 182 6.49 0.68 23.96
N ASP A 183 5.46 0.28 24.71
CA ASP A 183 4.20 1.02 24.88
C ASP A 183 4.44 2.35 25.61
N ALA A 184 5.23 2.33 26.69
CA ALA A 184 5.61 3.53 27.41
C ALA A 184 6.37 4.51 26.50
N PHE A 185 7.31 4.02 25.68
CA PHE A 185 8.08 4.88 24.79
C PHE A 185 7.23 5.42 23.64
N THR A 186 6.33 4.62 23.09
CA THR A 186 5.35 5.06 22.09
C THR A 186 4.42 6.13 22.66
N ALA A 187 3.99 5.99 23.92
CA ALA A 187 3.21 6.99 24.62
C ALA A 187 3.99 8.30 24.86
N LEU A 188 5.29 8.22 25.16
CA LEU A 188 6.17 9.39 25.25
C LEU A 188 6.23 10.14 23.91
N LYS A 189 6.37 9.39 22.80
CA LYS A 189 6.34 9.93 21.44
C LYS A 189 5.02 10.60 21.10
N ALA A 190 3.92 10.00 21.53
CA ALA A 190 2.58 10.55 21.37
C ALA A 190 2.27 11.75 22.31
N GLY A 191 3.21 12.16 23.17
CA GLY A 191 3.02 13.27 24.11
C GLY A 191 2.01 12.97 25.21
N LYS A 192 1.85 11.69 25.59
CA LYS A 192 0.97 11.28 26.70
C LYS A 192 1.59 11.50 28.08
N GLY A 193 2.91 11.69 28.12
CA GLY A 193 3.66 12.23 29.25
C GLY A 193 4.88 12.99 28.75
N GLU A 194 5.58 13.67 29.66
CA GLU A 194 6.70 14.56 29.31
C GLU A 194 8.07 13.93 29.64
N ALA A 195 8.11 12.87 30.45
CA ALA A 195 9.30 12.07 30.73
C ALA A 195 8.95 10.57 30.79
N LEU A 196 9.89 9.70 30.42
CA LEU A 196 9.83 8.27 30.66
C LEU A 196 10.97 7.89 31.61
N THR A 197 10.71 7.07 32.60
CA THR A 197 11.72 6.66 33.57
C THR A 197 11.94 5.14 33.58
N THR A 198 13.20 4.73 33.54
CA THR A 198 13.68 3.38 33.86
C THR A 198 15.21 3.39 33.92
N ASP A 199 15.81 2.21 33.95
CA ASP A 199 17.26 1.98 33.98
C ASP A 199 17.94 2.66 32.79
N ASN A 200 19.02 3.39 33.06
CA ASN A 200 19.78 4.18 32.10
C ASN A 200 20.14 3.39 30.83
N ILE A 201 20.53 2.13 30.96
CA ILE A 201 20.91 1.31 29.81
C ILE A 201 19.71 0.93 28.92
N ILE A 202 18.53 0.74 29.51
CA ILE A 202 17.28 0.53 28.76
C ILE A 202 16.92 1.83 28.04
N LEU A 203 17.04 2.98 28.72
CA LEU A 203 16.82 4.29 28.13
C LEU A 203 17.82 4.62 27.01
N ILE A 204 19.08 4.19 27.13
CA ILE A 204 20.08 4.30 26.06
C ILE A 204 19.65 3.47 24.86
N GLY A 205 19.14 2.25 25.06
CA GLY A 205 18.56 1.45 23.98
C GLY A 205 17.40 2.16 23.28
N MET A 206 16.52 2.83 24.04
CA MET A 206 15.45 3.67 23.50
C MET A 206 15.98 4.90 22.75
N GLN A 207 16.98 5.59 23.32
CA GLN A 207 17.63 6.76 22.72
C GLN A 207 18.32 6.41 21.40
N GLN A 208 19.03 5.27 21.35
CA GLN A 208 19.63 4.73 20.12
C GLN A 208 18.58 4.42 19.04
N THR A 209 17.32 4.24 19.43
CA THR A 209 16.19 4.00 18.52
C THR A 209 15.48 5.30 18.12
N ASP A 210 15.63 6.39 18.90
CA ASP A 210 15.07 7.71 18.58
C ASP A 210 15.92 8.83 19.23
N ASN A 211 16.76 9.45 18.40
CA ASN A 211 17.68 10.51 18.82
C ASN A 211 16.99 11.84 19.20
N ASN A 212 15.66 11.94 19.10
CA ASN A 212 14.90 13.11 19.59
C ASN A 212 14.79 13.15 21.11
N TYR A 213 15.27 12.12 21.79
CA TYR A 213 15.28 12.02 23.23
C TYR A 213 16.70 12.06 23.77
N LYS A 214 16.82 12.54 25.00
CA LYS A 214 18.05 12.58 25.76
C LYS A 214 17.80 12.06 27.16
N LEU A 215 18.83 11.43 27.73
CA LEU A 215 18.84 11.12 29.15
C LEU A 215 19.15 12.39 29.95
N VAL A 216 18.45 12.60 31.07
CA VAL A 216 18.64 13.72 32.00
C VAL A 216 18.58 13.23 33.44
N GLY A 217 19.12 14.03 34.37
CA GLY A 217 19.12 13.72 35.81
C GLY A 217 20.19 12.73 36.28
N GLY A 218 21.01 12.19 35.37
CA GLY A 218 22.00 11.16 35.71
C GLY A 218 21.33 9.88 36.26
N ASN A 219 22.12 9.05 36.95
CA ASN A 219 21.59 7.90 37.67
C ASN A 219 21.25 8.31 39.11
N PHE A 220 20.00 8.12 39.52
CA PHE A 220 19.54 8.48 40.87
C PHE A 220 19.16 7.26 41.73
N THR A 221 19.33 6.04 41.21
CA THR A 221 19.26 4.77 41.96
C THR A 221 20.42 3.86 41.55
N SER A 222 20.66 2.82 42.36
CA SER A 222 21.44 1.64 41.97
C SER A 222 20.46 0.55 41.59
N GLU A 223 20.64 -0.09 40.44
CA GLU A 223 19.78 -1.16 39.95
C GLU A 223 20.65 -2.40 39.65
N PRO A 224 21.11 -3.13 40.69
CA PRO A 224 21.91 -4.34 40.52
C PRO A 224 21.04 -5.47 39.98
N TYR A 225 21.33 -5.95 38.76
CA TYR A 225 20.58 -7.04 38.15
C TYR A 225 21.08 -8.41 38.62
N GLY A 226 20.14 -9.29 38.93
CA GLY A 226 20.38 -10.70 39.25
C GLY A 226 19.47 -11.62 38.46
N ILE A 227 19.92 -12.86 38.24
CA ILE A 227 19.09 -13.95 37.70
C ILE A 227 18.23 -14.47 38.84
N ALA A 228 16.90 -14.40 38.70
CA ALA A 228 16.00 -14.85 39.76
C ALA A 228 15.60 -16.31 39.58
N ILE A 229 15.58 -17.03 40.70
CA ILE A 229 15.36 -18.47 40.82
C ILE A 229 14.28 -18.72 41.88
N ARG A 230 13.60 -19.85 41.80
CA ARG A 230 12.58 -20.25 42.77
C ARG A 230 13.16 -20.23 44.20
N LYS A 231 12.39 -19.66 45.12
CA LYS A 231 12.75 -19.57 46.55
C LYS A 231 13.07 -20.95 47.13
N GLY A 232 14.21 -21.07 47.79
CA GLY A 232 14.67 -22.28 48.45
C GLY A 232 15.52 -23.21 47.59
N ASP A 233 15.79 -22.89 46.31
CA ASP A 233 16.63 -23.70 45.42
C ASP A 233 18.10 -23.22 45.43
N THR A 234 18.76 -23.42 46.58
CA THR A 234 20.14 -22.97 46.80
C THR A 234 21.14 -23.64 45.85
N ALA A 235 20.91 -24.92 45.51
CA ALA A 235 21.77 -25.64 44.58
C ALA A 235 21.75 -25.02 43.18
N PHE A 236 20.59 -24.58 42.71
CA PHE A 236 20.50 -23.92 41.41
C PHE A 236 21.06 -22.49 41.43
N VAL A 237 20.94 -21.76 42.55
CA VAL A 237 21.62 -20.47 42.75
C VAL A 237 23.15 -20.63 42.66
N GLU A 238 23.72 -21.63 43.32
CA GLU A 238 25.15 -21.91 43.27
C GLU A 238 25.64 -22.26 41.86
N GLU A 239 24.86 -23.03 41.10
CA GLU A 239 25.15 -23.38 39.71
C GLU A 239 25.20 -22.13 38.81
N VAL A 240 24.23 -21.23 38.97
CA VAL A 240 24.18 -19.94 38.24
C VAL A 240 25.33 -19.03 38.65
N ASN A 241 25.68 -18.97 39.94
CA ASN A 241 26.82 -18.18 40.41
C ASN A 241 28.16 -18.74 39.90
N SER A 242 28.29 -20.05 39.80
CA SER A 242 29.45 -20.71 39.20
C SER A 242 29.61 -20.33 37.72
N LEU A 243 28.50 -20.27 36.96
CA LEU A 243 28.50 -19.78 35.58
C LEU A 243 29.00 -18.33 35.51
N LEU A 244 28.36 -17.43 36.27
CA LEU A 244 28.70 -16.00 36.24
C LEU A 244 30.17 -15.76 36.59
N LYS A 245 30.69 -16.51 37.57
CA LYS A 245 32.11 -16.48 37.92
C LYS A 245 32.99 -16.98 36.79
N SER A 246 32.68 -18.13 36.20
CA SER A 246 33.43 -18.71 35.07
C SER A 246 33.47 -17.77 33.86
N MET A 247 32.35 -17.11 33.53
CA MET A 247 32.28 -16.15 32.41
C MET A 247 33.12 -14.90 32.66
N LYS A 248 33.19 -14.43 33.91
CA LYS A 248 34.06 -13.32 34.32
C LYS A 248 35.53 -13.72 34.26
N ASP A 249 35.88 -14.90 34.79
CA ASP A 249 37.26 -15.41 34.82
C ASP A 249 37.81 -15.73 33.41
N SER A 250 36.93 -16.14 32.47
CA SER A 250 37.30 -16.51 31.09
C SER A 250 37.37 -15.31 30.12
N GLY A 251 36.83 -14.14 30.49
CA GLY A 251 36.66 -12.98 29.61
C GLY A 251 35.49 -13.08 28.63
N GLU A 252 34.69 -14.15 28.71
CA GLU A 252 33.45 -14.30 27.92
C GLU A 252 32.42 -13.22 28.28
N TYR A 253 32.32 -12.88 29.57
CA TYR A 253 31.46 -11.79 30.04
C TYR A 253 31.83 -10.45 29.39
N ASP A 254 33.13 -10.11 29.36
CA ASP A 254 33.61 -8.86 28.75
C ASP A 254 33.32 -8.83 27.24
N THR A 255 33.43 -9.97 26.58
CA THR A 255 33.12 -10.11 25.14
C THR A 255 31.65 -9.87 24.86
N LEU A 256 30.74 -10.43 25.68
CA LEU A 256 29.31 -10.20 25.57
C LEU A 256 28.94 -8.74 25.90
N HIS A 257 29.60 -8.17 26.92
CA HIS A 257 29.41 -6.77 27.29
C HIS A 257 29.85 -5.83 26.16
N GLU A 258 31.00 -6.07 25.53
CA GLU A 258 31.48 -5.28 24.39
C GLU A 258 30.57 -5.45 23.16
N LYS A 259 30.13 -6.68 22.87
CA LYS A 259 29.20 -6.99 21.75
C LYS A 259 27.90 -6.20 21.85
N TRP A 260 27.29 -6.16 23.02
CA TRP A 260 25.95 -5.58 23.19
C TRP A 260 25.97 -4.13 23.66
N LEU A 261 26.98 -3.72 24.43
CA LEU A 261 27.00 -2.43 25.12
C LEU A 261 28.16 -1.52 24.65
N GLY A 262 28.99 -1.98 23.71
CA GLY A 262 29.96 -1.16 22.98
C GLY A 262 31.16 -0.66 23.79
N SER A 263 31.35 -1.16 25.01
CA SER A 263 32.46 -0.82 25.90
C SER A 263 32.83 -2.02 26.77
N LYS A 264 34.09 -2.10 27.22
CA LYS A 264 34.49 -3.07 28.26
C LYS A 264 33.99 -2.58 29.62
N PRO A 265 33.56 -3.47 30.52
CA PRO A 265 33.13 -3.07 31.86
C PRO A 265 34.30 -2.41 32.60
N GLU A 266 34.16 -1.14 32.95
CA GLU A 266 35.14 -0.46 33.81
C GLU A 266 35.09 -1.07 35.22
N ALA A 267 36.26 -1.35 35.80
CA ALA A 267 36.36 -1.78 37.19
C ALA A 267 35.76 -0.71 38.12
N GLN A 268 34.66 -1.03 38.80
CA GLN A 268 33.85 -0.08 39.57
C GLN A 268 34.63 0.72 40.63
N SER A 269 34.47 2.06 40.60
CA SER A 269 34.39 2.93 41.78
C SER A 269 33.72 4.28 41.42
N PRO A 270 33.07 4.96 42.39
CA PRO A 270 31.87 5.76 42.12
C PRO A 270 32.13 7.24 41.80
N LEU A 271 31.21 7.80 41.02
CA LEU A 271 30.98 9.22 40.70
C LEU A 271 32.03 9.87 39.79
N LEU A 272 31.69 10.01 38.50
CA LEU A 272 32.43 10.85 37.57
C LEU A 272 31.60 12.09 37.18
N HIS A 273 32.29 13.21 37.37
CA HIS A 273 31.91 14.58 37.15
C HIS A 273 31.51 14.85 35.68
N LEU A 274 30.48 15.68 35.52
CA LEU A 274 30.18 16.38 34.28
C LEU A 274 31.33 17.31 33.93
N GLU A 275 31.95 17.13 32.76
CA GLU A 275 32.77 18.16 32.13
C GLU A 275 32.16 18.62 30.81
N ASN A 276 32.17 19.95 30.66
CA ASN A 276 31.56 20.73 29.60
C ASN A 276 32.23 20.51 28.24
N GLY A 277 31.40 20.43 27.19
CA GLY A 277 31.84 20.57 25.80
C GLY A 277 30.67 20.86 24.88
N GLY A 278 30.32 22.14 24.73
CA GLY A 278 29.28 22.59 23.80
C GLY A 278 29.70 22.52 22.32
N PHE A 279 28.67 22.68 21.48
CA PHE A 279 28.62 22.96 20.03
C PHE A 279 28.29 21.81 19.04
N THR A 280 27.03 21.88 18.56
CA THR A 280 26.58 21.74 17.16
C THR A 280 26.43 20.35 16.51
N TYR A 281 25.22 19.78 16.56
CA TYR A 281 24.68 19.01 15.42
C TYR A 281 23.22 19.39 15.19
N MET A 282 23.01 20.45 14.41
CA MET A 282 21.77 20.66 13.69
C MET A 282 21.57 19.43 12.79
N GLY A 283 20.56 18.60 13.06
CA GLY A 283 20.30 17.35 12.34
C GLY A 283 20.21 17.59 10.84
N LYS A 284 21.28 17.24 10.11
CA LYS A 284 21.31 17.39 8.66
C LYS A 284 20.40 16.33 8.06
N LEU A 285 19.50 16.76 7.17
CA LEU A 285 18.79 15.85 6.26
C LEU A 285 19.83 15.10 5.43
N ASP A 286 19.89 13.78 5.59
CA ASP A 286 20.76 12.93 4.78
C ASP A 286 19.97 12.41 3.58
N PHE A 287 20.02 13.16 2.48
CA PHE A 287 19.41 12.75 1.21
C PHE A 287 20.19 11.63 0.50
N SER A 288 21.37 11.22 1.00
CA SER A 288 22.08 10.06 0.42
C SER A 288 21.28 8.76 0.57
N ILE A 289 20.38 8.69 1.55
CA ILE A 289 19.45 7.56 1.75
C ILE A 289 18.57 7.33 0.51
N LEU A 290 18.14 8.39 -0.17
CA LEU A 290 17.32 8.28 -1.38
C LEU A 290 18.08 7.53 -2.48
N ILE A 291 19.38 7.80 -2.63
CA ILE A 291 20.21 7.15 -3.65
C ILE A 291 20.57 5.73 -3.21
N LYS A 292 20.90 5.52 -1.93
CA LYS A 292 21.29 4.21 -1.38
C LYS A 292 20.14 3.20 -1.39
N HIS A 293 18.90 3.66 -1.18
CA HIS A 293 17.70 2.82 -1.16
C HIS A 293 16.73 3.18 -2.28
N SER A 294 17.25 3.66 -3.42
CA SER A 294 16.45 4.10 -4.57
C SER A 294 15.45 3.03 -5.02
N ASP A 295 15.89 1.77 -5.01
CA ASP A 295 15.09 0.65 -5.50
C ASP A 295 13.86 0.44 -4.63
N ARG A 296 14.01 0.46 -3.30
CA ARG A 296 12.91 0.32 -2.34
C ARG A 296 11.96 1.52 -2.36
N PHE A 297 12.48 2.74 -2.47
CA PHE A 297 11.62 3.92 -2.62
C PHE A 297 10.83 3.89 -3.92
N LEU A 298 11.47 3.51 -5.03
CA LEU A 298 10.82 3.41 -6.33
C LEU A 298 9.77 2.30 -6.33
N GLU A 299 10.08 1.14 -5.77
CA GLU A 299 9.15 0.02 -5.66
C GLU A 299 7.92 0.41 -4.82
N GLY A 300 8.12 0.96 -3.62
CA GLY A 300 7.03 1.43 -2.78
C GLY A 300 6.20 2.55 -3.44
N PHE A 301 6.85 3.45 -4.18
CA PHE A 301 6.18 4.50 -4.93
C PHE A 301 5.30 3.93 -6.06
N LEU A 302 5.82 2.98 -6.85
CA LEU A 302 5.07 2.31 -7.91
C LEU A 302 3.91 1.48 -7.35
N ASN A 303 4.13 0.75 -6.26
CA ASN A 303 3.07 -0.01 -5.58
C ASN A 303 1.98 0.92 -5.03
N THR A 304 2.36 2.08 -4.49
CA THR A 304 1.41 3.12 -4.05
C THR A 304 0.52 3.59 -5.20
N ILE A 305 1.12 3.85 -6.37
CA ILE A 305 0.38 4.22 -7.58
C ILE A 305 -0.54 3.08 -8.01
N GLN A 306 -0.04 1.85 -8.04
CA GLN A 306 -0.80 0.68 -8.47
C GLN A 306 -2.02 0.43 -7.59
N VAL A 307 -1.83 0.38 -6.27
CA VAL A 307 -2.91 0.24 -5.28
C VAL A 307 -3.90 1.37 -5.42
N SER A 308 -3.42 2.61 -5.57
CA SER A 308 -4.28 3.77 -5.71
C SER A 308 -5.16 3.66 -6.95
N ILE A 309 -4.61 3.28 -8.11
CA ILE A 309 -5.37 3.11 -9.36
C ILE A 309 -6.38 1.97 -9.23
N MET A 310 -5.97 0.82 -8.69
CA MET A 310 -6.86 -0.33 -8.51
C MET A 310 -8.04 0.00 -7.59
N ALA A 311 -7.74 0.60 -6.43
CA ALA A 311 -8.75 1.00 -5.48
C ALA A 311 -9.64 2.13 -6.01
N LEU A 312 -9.11 3.04 -6.83
CA LEU A 312 -9.87 4.09 -7.49
C LEU A 312 -10.95 3.53 -8.41
N ILE A 313 -10.55 2.61 -9.30
CA ILE A 313 -11.45 1.98 -10.26
C ILE A 313 -12.51 1.17 -9.52
N GLY A 314 -12.07 0.33 -8.57
CA GLY A 314 -12.98 -0.49 -7.77
C GLY A 314 -13.97 0.34 -6.95
N SER A 315 -13.49 1.42 -6.31
CA SER A 315 -14.31 2.26 -5.45
C SER A 315 -15.30 3.10 -6.24
N PHE A 316 -14.95 3.56 -7.44
CA PHE A 316 -15.87 4.29 -8.30
C PHE A 316 -17.01 3.37 -8.80
N ILE A 317 -16.69 2.15 -9.23
CA ILE A 317 -17.69 1.17 -9.67
C ILE A 317 -18.61 0.80 -8.51
N LEU A 318 -18.05 0.35 -7.39
CA LEU A 318 -18.83 -0.05 -6.22
C LEU A 318 -19.61 1.13 -5.65
N GLY A 319 -19.00 2.30 -5.56
CA GLY A 319 -19.62 3.53 -5.06
C GLY A 319 -20.79 3.99 -5.93
N ALA A 320 -20.67 3.91 -7.26
CA ALA A 320 -21.77 4.23 -8.17
C ALA A 320 -22.95 3.25 -8.01
N ILE A 321 -22.68 1.95 -7.88
CA ILE A 321 -23.72 0.94 -7.63
C ILE A 321 -24.41 1.22 -6.29
N MET A 322 -23.64 1.48 -5.22
CA MET A 322 -24.20 1.80 -3.90
C MET A 322 -24.97 3.12 -3.87
N ALA A 323 -24.56 4.11 -4.68
CA ALA A 323 -25.33 5.34 -4.86
C ALA A 323 -26.69 5.07 -5.53
N ILE A 324 -26.72 4.26 -6.59
CA ILE A 324 -27.97 3.86 -7.27
C ILE A 324 -28.89 3.13 -6.27
N PHE A 325 -28.33 2.23 -5.46
CA PHE A 325 -29.08 1.53 -4.42
C PHE A 325 -29.70 2.52 -3.43
N ARG A 326 -28.94 3.47 -2.87
CA ARG A 326 -29.44 4.50 -1.95
C ARG A 326 -30.47 5.47 -2.53
N ILE A 327 -30.53 5.65 -3.85
CA ILE A 327 -31.50 6.55 -4.49
C ILE A 327 -32.69 5.77 -5.05
N SER A 328 -32.59 4.44 -5.07
CA SER A 328 -33.62 3.57 -5.63
C SER A 328 -34.94 3.70 -4.86
N PRO A 329 -36.08 3.76 -5.57
CA PRO A 329 -37.40 3.67 -4.94
C PRO A 329 -37.67 2.27 -4.34
N ILE A 330 -36.87 1.26 -4.70
CA ILE A 330 -37.01 -0.11 -4.21
C ILE A 330 -36.41 -0.19 -2.79
N LYS A 331 -37.28 -0.29 -1.78
CA LYS A 331 -36.89 -0.26 -0.35
C LYS A 331 -35.76 -1.23 0.03
N PRO A 332 -35.75 -2.50 -0.41
CA PRO A 332 -34.62 -3.40 -0.13
C PRO A 332 -33.27 -2.89 -0.66
N LEU A 333 -33.23 -2.39 -1.90
CA LEU A 333 -31.99 -1.85 -2.49
C LEU A 333 -31.55 -0.59 -1.75
N ASN A 334 -32.49 0.30 -1.45
CA ASN A 334 -32.24 1.49 -0.64
C ASN A 334 -31.64 1.14 0.74
N TRP A 335 -32.21 0.14 1.41
CA TRP A 335 -31.75 -0.31 2.71
C TRP A 335 -30.34 -0.90 2.63
N ILE A 336 -30.05 -1.78 1.65
CA ILE A 336 -28.71 -2.37 1.46
C ILE A 336 -27.67 -1.27 1.23
N GLY A 337 -27.93 -0.35 0.30
CA GLY A 337 -27.00 0.74 0.02
C GLY A 337 -26.82 1.66 1.23
N THR A 338 -27.88 1.91 1.99
CA THR A 338 -27.80 2.72 3.22
C THR A 338 -26.98 2.00 4.29
N ALA A 339 -27.28 0.74 4.58
CA ALA A 339 -26.56 -0.05 5.57
C ALA A 339 -25.06 -0.13 5.23
N PHE A 340 -24.70 -0.41 3.98
CA PHE A 340 -23.30 -0.43 3.54
C PHE A 340 -22.60 0.91 3.79
N VAL A 341 -23.19 2.01 3.31
CA VAL A 341 -22.54 3.34 3.41
C VAL A 341 -22.45 3.80 4.86
N GLU A 342 -23.53 3.67 5.64
CA GLU A 342 -23.54 4.07 7.04
C GLU A 342 -22.58 3.20 7.86
N PHE A 343 -22.53 1.89 7.66
CA PHE A 343 -21.62 1.03 8.40
C PHE A 343 -20.15 1.34 8.09
N ILE A 344 -19.78 1.36 6.81
CA ILE A 344 -18.38 1.52 6.39
C ILE A 344 -17.83 2.91 6.72
N ARG A 345 -18.63 3.98 6.57
CA ARG A 345 -18.18 5.36 6.89
C ARG A 345 -18.00 5.59 8.39
N ASN A 346 -18.61 4.77 9.23
CA ASN A 346 -18.53 4.86 10.69
C ASN A 346 -17.46 3.92 11.29
N ILE A 347 -16.68 3.22 10.46
CA ILE A 347 -15.58 2.35 10.90
C ILE A 347 -14.24 2.91 10.40
N PRO A 348 -13.21 2.97 11.25
CA PRO A 348 -11.84 3.30 10.83
C PRO A 348 -11.37 2.46 9.64
N LEU A 349 -10.75 3.10 8.64
CA LEU A 349 -10.17 2.42 7.47
C LEU A 349 -9.23 1.27 7.88
N LEU A 350 -8.42 1.47 8.93
CA LEU A 350 -7.52 0.45 9.45
C LEU A 350 -8.25 -0.84 9.84
N LEU A 351 -9.41 -0.73 10.51
CA LEU A 351 -10.21 -1.89 10.88
C LEU A 351 -10.80 -2.60 9.66
N VAL A 352 -11.20 -1.85 8.64
CA VAL A 352 -11.67 -2.45 7.37
C VAL A 352 -10.54 -3.25 6.71
N VAL A 353 -9.33 -2.70 6.67
CA VAL A 353 -8.15 -3.39 6.11
C VAL A 353 -7.77 -4.62 6.93
N PHE A 354 -7.78 -4.52 8.27
CA PHE A 354 -7.52 -5.65 9.16
C PHE A 354 -8.58 -6.75 9.08
N PHE A 355 -9.84 -6.42 8.78
CA PHE A 355 -10.83 -7.45 8.52
C PHE A 355 -10.44 -8.34 7.33
N PHE A 356 -9.90 -7.76 6.25
CA PHE A 356 -9.41 -8.55 5.12
C PHE A 356 -8.12 -9.30 5.44
N TYR A 357 -7.19 -8.66 6.15
CA TYR A 357 -5.87 -9.24 6.42
C TYR A 357 -5.84 -10.27 7.55
N LEU A 358 -6.65 -10.10 8.61
CA LEU A 358 -6.69 -10.97 9.79
C LEU A 358 -8.02 -11.71 9.94
N GLY A 359 -9.14 -11.05 9.62
CA GLY A 359 -10.48 -11.61 9.79
C GLY A 359 -10.80 -12.73 8.79
N LEU A 360 -10.55 -12.53 7.50
CA LEU A 360 -10.80 -13.54 6.47
C LEU A 360 -9.94 -14.81 6.63
N PRO A 361 -8.64 -14.73 6.99
CA PRO A 361 -7.85 -15.93 7.29
C PRO A 361 -8.43 -16.77 8.43
N ALA A 362 -9.02 -16.14 9.45
CA ALA A 362 -9.72 -16.87 10.52
C ALA A 362 -10.96 -17.63 10.02
N MET A 363 -11.49 -17.25 8.85
CA MET A 363 -12.56 -17.96 8.13
C MET A 363 -12.04 -18.91 7.04
N GLY A 364 -10.71 -19.12 6.96
CA GLY A 364 -10.06 -20.02 5.99
C GLY A 364 -9.73 -19.38 4.64
N ILE A 365 -9.86 -18.05 4.49
CA ILE A 365 -9.53 -17.33 3.25
C ILE A 365 -8.31 -16.45 3.51
N SER A 366 -7.14 -16.90 3.05
CA SER A 366 -5.90 -16.11 3.15
C SER A 366 -5.71 -15.22 1.92
N LEU A 367 -5.49 -13.93 2.17
CA LEU A 367 -5.13 -12.93 1.17
C LEU A 367 -3.80 -12.32 1.57
N ASP A 368 -2.96 -11.95 0.59
CA ASP A 368 -1.74 -11.21 0.89
C ASP A 368 -2.04 -9.78 1.37
N GLY A 369 -1.02 -9.11 1.90
CA GLY A 369 -1.12 -7.75 2.42
C GLY A 369 -1.55 -6.72 1.38
N PHE A 370 -1.06 -6.88 0.15
CA PHE A 370 -1.32 -5.96 -0.96
C PHE A 370 -2.80 -6.02 -1.37
N ILE A 371 -3.34 -7.23 -1.58
CA ILE A 371 -4.75 -7.47 -1.93
C ILE A 371 -5.65 -7.04 -0.79
N SER A 372 -5.31 -7.41 0.46
CA SER A 372 -6.11 -7.06 1.64
C SER A 372 -6.23 -5.55 1.82
N GLY A 373 -5.11 -4.84 1.73
CA GLY A 373 -5.09 -3.38 1.79
C GLY A 373 -5.84 -2.72 0.64
N THR A 374 -5.67 -3.23 -0.59
CA THR A 374 -6.38 -2.72 -1.78
C THR A 374 -7.89 -2.91 -1.65
N LEU A 375 -8.37 -4.07 -1.20
CA LEU A 375 -9.80 -4.33 -0.99
C LEU A 375 -10.38 -3.44 0.11
N GLY A 376 -9.68 -3.32 1.24
CA GLY A 376 -10.10 -2.46 2.34
C GLY A 376 -10.23 -1.00 1.90
N LEU A 377 -9.22 -0.48 1.19
CA LEU A 377 -9.22 0.89 0.64
C LEU A 377 -10.34 1.09 -0.40
N THR A 378 -10.58 0.09 -1.24
CA THR A 378 -11.66 0.08 -2.25
C THR A 378 -13.03 0.23 -1.60
N ILE A 379 -13.34 -0.63 -0.64
CA ILE A 379 -14.64 -0.67 0.04
C ILE A 379 -14.86 0.59 0.87
N TYR A 380 -13.84 1.02 1.60
CA TYR A 380 -13.88 2.24 2.39
C TYR A 380 -14.20 3.45 1.49
N THR A 381 -13.41 3.65 0.43
CA THR A 381 -13.59 4.80 -0.46
C THR A 381 -14.91 4.73 -1.24
N ALA A 382 -15.38 3.54 -1.60
CA ALA A 382 -16.66 3.36 -2.30
C ALA A 382 -17.84 3.96 -1.51
N ALA A 383 -17.82 3.85 -0.18
CA ALA A 383 -18.86 4.40 0.66
C ALA A 383 -18.90 5.94 0.61
N PHE A 384 -17.74 6.60 0.58
CA PHE A 384 -17.65 8.06 0.42
C PHE A 384 -18.03 8.53 -0.98
N ILE A 385 -17.65 7.79 -2.02
CA ILE A 385 -18.09 8.08 -3.41
C ILE A 385 -19.61 7.93 -3.52
N ALA A 386 -20.19 6.87 -2.94
CA ALA A 386 -21.63 6.65 -2.95
C ALA A 386 -22.39 7.79 -2.25
N GLU A 387 -21.87 8.27 -1.12
CA GLU A 387 -22.39 9.45 -0.43
C GLU A 387 -22.32 10.70 -1.30
N ALA A 388 -21.17 10.97 -1.92
CA ALA A 388 -20.97 12.14 -2.76
C ALA A 388 -21.98 12.18 -3.92
N ILE A 389 -22.15 11.05 -4.64
CA ILE A 389 -23.11 10.94 -5.75
C ILE A 389 -24.54 11.17 -5.26
N ARG A 390 -24.93 10.52 -4.15
CA ARG A 390 -26.26 10.69 -3.55
C ARG A 390 -26.52 12.14 -3.14
N ALA A 391 -25.58 12.75 -2.42
CA ALA A 391 -25.68 14.13 -1.97
C ALA A 391 -25.82 15.08 -3.18
N GLY A 392 -24.98 14.93 -4.20
CA GLY A 392 -25.04 15.77 -5.39
C GLY A 392 -26.36 15.66 -6.18
N ILE A 393 -26.96 14.47 -6.24
CA ILE A 393 -28.30 14.29 -6.83
C ILE A 393 -29.37 14.97 -5.99
N GLN A 394 -29.31 14.85 -4.66
CA GLN A 394 -30.30 15.45 -3.75
C GLN A 394 -30.18 16.97 -3.62
N THR A 395 -29.02 17.55 -3.91
CA THR A 395 -28.81 19.00 -3.93
C THR A 395 -29.61 19.67 -5.06
N VAL A 396 -29.97 18.93 -6.12
CA VAL A 396 -30.82 19.48 -7.19
C VAL A 396 -32.24 19.72 -6.63
N PRO A 397 -32.79 20.95 -6.71
CA PRO A 397 -34.09 21.26 -6.13
C PRO A 397 -35.20 20.34 -6.64
N ARG A 398 -36.00 19.77 -5.73
CA ARG A 398 -37.09 18.84 -6.06
C ARG A 398 -38.10 19.42 -7.06
N GLY A 399 -38.36 20.72 -6.98
CA GLY A 399 -39.23 21.43 -7.92
C GLY A 399 -38.81 21.29 -9.38
N GLN A 400 -37.52 21.06 -9.68
CA GLN A 400 -37.08 20.77 -11.06
C GLN A 400 -37.50 19.39 -11.54
N LEU A 401 -37.44 18.38 -10.66
CA LEU A 401 -37.93 17.04 -10.98
C LEU A 401 -39.46 17.07 -11.18
N GLU A 402 -40.17 17.77 -10.31
CA GLU A 402 -41.62 17.95 -10.39
C GLU A 402 -42.01 18.70 -11.68
N ALA A 403 -41.35 19.81 -11.99
CA ALA A 403 -41.57 20.56 -13.24
C ALA A 403 -41.30 19.70 -14.49
N ALA A 404 -40.19 18.96 -14.52
CA ALA A 404 -39.84 18.06 -15.61
C ALA A 404 -40.93 16.98 -15.83
N ARG A 405 -41.43 16.40 -14.73
CA ARG A 405 -42.52 15.40 -14.75
C ARG A 405 -43.83 16.02 -15.22
N SER A 406 -44.14 17.24 -14.77
CA SER A 406 -45.34 18.00 -15.20
C SER A 406 -45.28 18.44 -16.66
N SER A 407 -44.08 18.61 -17.23
CA SER A 407 -43.88 18.84 -18.67
C SER A 407 -43.92 17.55 -19.52
N GLY A 408 -44.24 16.40 -18.92
CA GLY A 408 -44.44 15.13 -19.63
C GLY A 408 -43.20 14.22 -19.71
N LEU A 409 -42.08 14.56 -19.06
CA LEU A 409 -40.91 13.68 -19.02
C LEU A 409 -41.16 12.48 -18.09
N SER A 410 -40.71 11.29 -18.50
CA SER A 410 -40.63 10.13 -17.62
C SER A 410 -39.60 10.36 -16.51
N TYR A 411 -39.65 9.58 -15.42
CA TYR A 411 -38.65 9.68 -14.36
C TYR A 411 -37.22 9.51 -14.89
N VAL A 412 -37.01 8.55 -15.80
CA VAL A 412 -35.72 8.30 -16.42
C VAL A 412 -35.29 9.47 -17.31
N GLN A 413 -36.22 10.04 -18.07
CA GLN A 413 -35.94 11.23 -18.89
C GLN A 413 -35.62 12.45 -18.02
N ALA A 414 -36.39 12.71 -16.98
CA ALA A 414 -36.13 13.80 -16.04
C ALA A 414 -34.78 13.60 -15.31
N MET A 415 -34.46 12.37 -14.89
CA MET A 415 -33.18 12.03 -14.28
C MET A 415 -32.02 12.31 -15.25
N ASN A 416 -32.09 11.83 -16.49
CA ASN A 416 -31.00 11.96 -17.47
C ASN A 416 -30.87 13.37 -18.06
N LEU A 417 -31.98 14.08 -18.28
CA LEU A 417 -31.99 15.36 -18.99
C LEU A 417 -31.94 16.57 -18.05
N VAL A 418 -32.39 16.43 -16.80
CA VAL A 418 -32.51 17.54 -15.85
C VAL A 418 -31.60 17.32 -14.64
N ILE A 419 -31.76 16.21 -13.93
CA ILE A 419 -31.10 16.02 -12.62
C ILE A 419 -29.61 15.67 -12.74
N LEU A 420 -29.25 14.56 -13.40
CA LEU A 420 -27.87 14.10 -13.55
C LEU A 420 -26.92 15.15 -14.13
N PRO A 421 -27.30 15.93 -15.16
CA PRO A 421 -26.47 17.00 -15.69
C PRO A 421 -25.97 18.00 -14.64
N GLN A 422 -26.84 18.36 -13.70
CA GLN A 422 -26.55 19.30 -12.62
C GLN A 422 -25.81 18.59 -11.48
N ALA A 423 -26.26 17.38 -11.13
CA ALA A 423 -25.64 16.58 -10.09
C ALA A 423 -24.17 16.29 -10.39
N ILE A 424 -23.81 15.92 -11.63
CA ILE A 424 -22.42 15.63 -12.02
C ILE A 424 -21.50 16.82 -11.71
N LYS A 425 -21.94 18.05 -12.00
CA LYS A 425 -21.16 19.26 -11.72
C LYS A 425 -20.93 19.46 -10.21
N ILE A 426 -21.90 19.08 -9.38
CA ILE A 426 -21.84 19.17 -7.93
C ILE A 426 -20.94 18.06 -7.34
N VAL A 427 -20.97 16.87 -7.93
CA VAL A 427 -20.28 15.67 -7.42
C VAL A 427 -18.79 15.67 -7.75
N LEU A 428 -18.39 16.16 -8.93
CA LEU A 428 -17.02 16.06 -9.44
C LEU A 428 -15.94 16.62 -8.50
N PRO A 429 -16.12 17.81 -7.86
CA PRO A 429 -15.20 18.32 -6.84
C PRO A 429 -15.01 17.36 -5.67
N SER A 430 -16.11 16.80 -5.17
CA SER A 430 -16.09 15.86 -4.05
C SER A 430 -15.36 14.57 -4.42
N ILE A 431 -15.55 14.06 -5.63
CA ILE A 431 -14.86 12.85 -6.11
C ILE A 431 -13.36 13.12 -6.25
N GLY A 432 -12.97 14.26 -6.81
CA GLY A 432 -11.56 14.67 -6.90
C GLY A 432 -10.87 14.67 -5.53
N ASN A 433 -11.54 15.20 -4.50
CA ASN A 433 -11.04 15.16 -3.13
C ASN A 433 -10.95 13.73 -2.57
N GLN A 434 -11.89 12.85 -2.89
CA GLN A 434 -11.79 11.43 -2.50
C GLN A 434 -10.60 10.74 -3.15
N PHE A 435 -10.19 11.14 -4.36
CA PHE A 435 -9.03 10.56 -5.04
C PHE A 435 -7.73 10.94 -4.34
N ILE A 436 -7.59 12.20 -3.94
CA ILE A 436 -6.44 12.67 -3.15
C ILE A 436 -6.38 11.94 -1.80
N ASN A 437 -7.52 11.80 -1.13
CA ASN A 437 -7.61 11.08 0.13
C ASN A 437 -7.27 9.60 -0.03
N LEU A 438 -7.72 8.96 -1.12
CA LEU A 438 -7.41 7.56 -1.41
C LEU A 438 -5.90 7.34 -1.56
N VAL A 439 -5.19 8.21 -2.30
CA VAL A 439 -3.73 8.13 -2.43
C VAL A 439 -3.06 8.28 -1.07
N LYS A 440 -3.48 9.22 -0.24
CA LYS A 440 -2.93 9.38 1.12
C LYS A 440 -3.22 8.17 1.99
N ASN A 441 -4.44 7.64 1.91
CA ASN A 441 -4.91 6.50 2.69
C ASN A 441 -4.26 5.18 2.26
N SER A 442 -3.62 5.11 1.10
CA SER A 442 -2.85 3.93 0.71
C SER A 442 -1.70 3.65 1.67
N SER A 443 -1.25 4.65 2.46
CA SER A 443 -0.23 4.48 3.50
C SER A 443 -0.62 3.45 4.57
N ILE A 444 -1.90 3.10 4.67
CA ILE A 444 -2.40 2.09 5.60
C ILE A 444 -1.90 0.69 5.27
N LEU A 445 -1.44 0.47 4.03
CA LEU A 445 -0.90 -0.82 3.60
C LEU A 445 0.38 -1.19 4.35
N ALA A 446 1.12 -0.22 4.90
CA ALA A 446 2.29 -0.47 5.74
C ALA A 446 2.00 -1.41 6.91
N VAL A 447 0.81 -1.30 7.49
CA VAL A 447 0.42 -2.07 8.68
C VAL A 447 0.09 -3.53 8.36
N VAL A 448 -0.15 -3.86 7.08
CA VAL A 448 -0.49 -5.23 6.63
C VAL A 448 0.55 -5.83 5.70
N ALA A 449 1.78 -5.30 5.71
CA ALA A 449 2.83 -5.68 4.77
C ALA A 449 2.38 -5.56 3.30
N GLY A 450 1.62 -4.52 2.98
CA GLY A 450 1.05 -4.27 1.65
C GLY A 450 2.02 -3.67 0.64
N MET A 451 3.30 -3.53 1.00
CA MET A 451 4.40 -3.12 0.11
C MET A 451 4.22 -1.74 -0.54
N ASP A 452 3.49 -0.82 0.10
CA ASP A 452 3.36 0.55 -0.35
C ASP A 452 4.59 1.40 0.04
N LEU A 453 4.58 2.69 -0.29
CA LEU A 453 5.70 3.58 -0.02
C LEU A 453 5.97 3.72 1.48
N MET A 454 4.92 3.73 2.31
CA MET A 454 5.07 3.81 3.75
C MET A 454 5.66 2.52 4.33
N TYR A 455 5.27 1.34 3.81
CA TYR A 455 5.89 0.06 4.20
C TYR A 455 7.41 0.06 3.99
N PHE A 456 7.86 0.40 2.78
CA PHE A 456 9.30 0.42 2.48
C PHE A 456 10.03 1.52 3.25
N ALA A 457 9.37 2.63 3.55
CA ALA A 457 9.91 3.66 4.43
C ALA A 457 10.13 3.14 5.85
N ASP A 458 9.18 2.39 6.41
CA ASP A 458 9.32 1.79 7.74
C ASP A 458 10.46 0.76 7.77
N LEU A 459 10.66 0.00 6.68
CA LEU A 459 11.82 -0.89 6.54
C LEU A 459 13.14 -0.12 6.47
N ILE A 460 13.24 0.90 5.61
CA ILE A 460 14.46 1.71 5.49
C ILE A 460 14.75 2.45 6.80
N ASN A 461 13.72 2.95 7.49
CA ASN A 461 13.86 3.57 8.80
C ASN A 461 14.33 2.57 9.85
N SER A 462 13.84 1.32 9.81
CA SER A 462 14.30 0.25 10.70
C SER A 462 15.76 -0.13 10.44
N ASP A 463 16.20 -0.09 9.19
CA ASP A 463 17.59 -0.39 8.82
C ASP A 463 18.56 0.76 9.14
N THR A 464 18.12 2.01 8.94
CA THR A 464 19.01 3.19 8.97
C THR A 464 18.88 4.04 10.23
N PHE A 465 17.78 3.92 10.97
CA PHE A 465 17.43 4.74 12.14
C PHE A 465 17.43 6.26 11.86
N LEU A 466 17.11 6.66 10.62
CA LEU A 466 17.06 8.06 10.17
C LEU A 466 15.63 8.51 9.81
N PRO A 467 14.71 8.58 10.79
CA PRO A 467 13.28 8.82 10.53
C PRO A 467 13.03 10.18 9.88
N LEU A 468 13.74 11.23 10.32
CA LEU A 468 13.57 12.57 9.76
C LEU A 468 13.88 12.57 8.26
N SER A 469 14.98 11.97 7.84
CA SER A 469 15.38 11.91 6.42
C SER A 469 14.41 11.03 5.61
N VAL A 470 14.12 9.82 6.10
CA VAL A 470 13.29 8.83 5.42
C VAL A 470 11.85 9.33 5.24
N TYR A 471 11.19 9.77 6.30
CA TYR A 471 9.80 10.23 6.22
C TYR A 471 9.67 11.60 5.54
N THR A 472 10.71 12.45 5.57
CA THR A 472 10.74 13.67 4.72
C THR A 472 10.76 13.30 3.25
N ILE A 473 11.60 12.34 2.85
CA ILE A 473 11.64 11.84 1.46
C ILE A 473 10.26 11.27 1.06
N VAL A 474 9.64 10.44 1.91
CA VAL A 474 8.30 9.88 1.67
C VAL A 474 7.25 10.97 1.54
N ALA A 475 7.27 11.98 2.41
CA ALA A 475 6.36 13.11 2.34
C ALA A 475 6.51 13.86 1.00
N LEU A 476 7.73 14.04 0.50
CA LEU A 476 7.99 14.63 -0.81
C LEU A 476 7.40 13.78 -1.94
N PHE A 477 7.54 12.45 -1.89
CA PHE A 477 6.90 11.55 -2.87
C PHE A 477 5.37 11.62 -2.85
N TYR A 478 4.74 11.64 -1.68
CA TYR A 478 3.29 11.84 -1.56
C TYR A 478 2.87 13.24 -2.06
N LEU A 479 3.67 14.28 -1.83
CA LEU A 479 3.43 15.61 -2.40
C LEU A 479 3.50 15.60 -3.93
N VAL A 480 4.46 14.88 -4.52
CA VAL A 480 4.57 14.70 -5.98
C VAL A 480 3.32 14.02 -6.56
N LEU A 481 2.66 13.12 -5.83
CA LEU A 481 1.40 12.52 -6.27
C LEU A 481 0.19 13.42 -6.05
N THR A 482 0.09 14.03 -4.86
CA THR A 482 -1.11 14.72 -4.40
C THR A 482 -1.21 16.18 -4.88
N LEU A 483 -0.10 16.90 -5.03
CA LEU A 483 -0.12 18.31 -5.47
C LEU A 483 -0.63 18.45 -6.91
N PRO A 484 -0.12 17.71 -7.92
CA PRO A 484 -0.66 17.80 -9.27
C PRO A 484 -2.15 17.44 -9.32
N LEU A 485 -2.56 16.44 -8.53
CA LEU A 485 -3.96 16.04 -8.44
C LEU A 485 -4.81 17.12 -7.79
N SER A 486 -4.33 17.77 -6.73
CA SER A 486 -5.01 18.90 -6.08
C SER A 486 -5.15 20.10 -7.01
N PHE A 487 -4.09 20.46 -7.74
CA PHE A 487 -4.16 21.51 -8.77
C PHE A 487 -5.15 21.15 -9.87
N LEU A 488 -5.13 19.90 -10.34
CA LEU A 488 -6.08 19.42 -11.33
C LEU A 488 -7.52 19.54 -10.82
N VAL A 489 -7.81 19.08 -9.61
CA VAL A 489 -9.16 19.15 -9.01
C VAL A 489 -9.62 20.60 -8.85
N HIS A 490 -8.80 21.49 -8.32
CA HIS A 490 -9.14 22.91 -8.20
C HIS A 490 -9.33 23.61 -9.55
N TYR A 491 -8.51 23.25 -10.54
CA TYR A 491 -8.68 23.77 -11.88
C TYR A 491 -9.96 23.24 -12.55
N MET A 492 -10.32 21.97 -12.31
CA MET A 492 -11.60 21.39 -12.75
C MET A 492 -12.80 22.06 -12.09
N GLU A 493 -12.70 22.35 -10.79
CA GLU A 493 -13.71 23.09 -10.02
C GLU A 493 -13.94 24.49 -10.59
N ARG A 494 -12.86 25.22 -10.85
CA ARG A 494 -12.92 26.62 -11.32
C ARG A 494 -13.34 26.73 -12.78
N SER A 495 -12.87 25.84 -13.63
CA SER A 495 -13.17 25.88 -15.07
C SER A 495 -14.65 25.62 -15.34
N GLY A 496 -15.29 24.68 -14.63
CA GLY A 496 -16.63 24.23 -15.03
C GLY A 496 -16.64 23.55 -16.41
N ALA A 497 -15.47 23.19 -16.95
CA ALA A 497 -15.29 22.59 -18.26
C ALA A 497 -16.03 21.25 -18.39
N TYR A 498 -16.16 20.52 -17.29
CA TYR A 498 -16.93 19.26 -17.20
C TYR A 498 -18.40 19.46 -16.83
N ALA A 499 -18.97 20.63 -17.11
CA ALA A 499 -20.41 20.76 -17.13
C ALA A 499 -21.00 19.80 -18.16
N TRP A 500 -22.18 19.22 -17.87
CA TRP A 500 -22.81 18.24 -18.74
C TRP A 500 -23.00 18.67 -20.19
N PRO A 501 -23.37 19.92 -20.52
CA PRO A 501 -23.45 20.37 -21.91
C PRO A 501 -22.12 20.18 -22.66
N ASN A 502 -21.00 20.52 -22.03
CA ASN A 502 -19.66 20.40 -22.59
C ASN A 502 -19.23 18.93 -22.72
N LEU A 503 -19.52 18.11 -21.70
CA LEU A 503 -19.30 16.66 -21.75
C LEU A 503 -20.07 16.00 -22.89
N ARG A 504 -21.36 16.29 -23.02
CA ARG A 504 -22.20 15.77 -24.10
C ARG A 504 -21.70 16.25 -25.46
N PHE A 505 -21.25 17.49 -25.56
CA PHE A 505 -20.67 18.04 -26.78
C PHE A 505 -19.38 17.32 -27.19
N LEU A 506 -18.47 17.06 -26.25
CA LEU A 506 -17.24 16.29 -26.49
C LEU A 506 -17.55 14.83 -26.85
N LEU A 507 -18.46 14.17 -26.13
CA LEU A 507 -18.89 12.80 -26.43
C LEU A 507 -19.57 12.68 -27.78
N HIS A 508 -20.31 13.71 -28.22
CA HIS A 508 -20.88 13.75 -29.56
C HIS A 508 -19.77 13.83 -30.62
N GLY A 509 -18.76 14.68 -30.42
CA GLY A 509 -17.59 14.73 -31.32
C GLY A 509 -16.85 13.40 -31.37
N PHE A 510 -16.68 12.75 -30.22
CA PHE A 510 -16.09 11.41 -30.14
C PHE A 510 -16.92 10.36 -30.89
N LEU A 511 -18.25 10.42 -30.85
CA LEU A 511 -19.10 9.54 -31.66
C LEU A 511 -18.83 9.74 -33.16
N ILE A 512 -18.70 10.99 -33.63
CA ILE A 512 -18.36 11.28 -35.02
C ILE A 512 -16.98 10.73 -35.38
N THR A 513 -15.99 10.87 -34.50
CA THR A 513 -14.66 10.25 -34.64
C THR A 513 -14.78 8.74 -34.89
N LEU A 514 -15.58 8.03 -34.08
CA LEU A 514 -15.78 6.58 -34.22
C LEU A 514 -16.52 6.21 -35.52
N GLN A 515 -17.51 7.01 -35.93
CA GLN A 515 -18.25 6.77 -37.18
C GLN A 515 -17.34 6.91 -38.40
N VAL A 516 -16.55 7.99 -38.46
CA VAL A 516 -15.59 8.21 -39.54
C VAL A 516 -14.55 7.09 -39.55
N ALA A 517 -13.97 6.76 -38.40
CA ALA A 517 -12.98 5.70 -38.32
C ALA A 517 -13.55 4.34 -38.78
N GLY A 518 -14.73 3.97 -38.29
CA GLY A 518 -15.39 2.71 -38.64
C GLY A 518 -15.70 2.59 -40.14
N LEU A 519 -16.27 3.63 -40.75
CA LEU A 519 -16.55 3.64 -42.18
C LEU A 519 -15.27 3.59 -43.01
N SER A 520 -14.26 4.38 -42.65
CA SER A 520 -13.00 4.41 -43.38
C SER A 520 -12.23 3.09 -43.26
N ILE A 521 -12.29 2.39 -42.13
CA ILE A 521 -11.74 1.03 -41.97
C ILE A 521 -12.40 0.05 -42.94
N VAL A 522 -13.73 0.07 -43.05
CA VAL A 522 -14.47 -0.83 -43.94
C VAL A 522 -14.10 -0.56 -45.41
N PHE A 523 -14.15 0.70 -45.84
CA PHE A 523 -13.83 1.06 -47.23
C PHE A 523 -12.36 0.85 -47.57
N SER A 524 -11.44 1.20 -46.67
CA SER A 524 -10.00 1.01 -46.88
C SER A 524 -9.63 -0.46 -46.94
N PHE A 525 -10.25 -1.32 -46.11
CA PHE A 525 -10.01 -2.76 -46.15
C PHE A 525 -10.40 -3.37 -47.49
N VAL A 526 -11.59 -3.02 -48.00
CA VAL A 526 -12.06 -3.49 -49.31
C VAL A 526 -11.14 -2.97 -50.42
N LEU A 527 -10.90 -1.65 -50.47
CA LEU A 527 -10.07 -1.02 -51.48
C LEU A 527 -8.64 -1.59 -51.46
N GLY A 528 -8.02 -1.62 -50.28
CA GLY A 528 -6.65 -2.08 -50.11
C GLY A 528 -6.46 -3.55 -50.41
N THR A 529 -7.41 -4.41 -50.04
CA THR A 529 -7.34 -5.84 -50.39
C THR A 529 -7.36 -6.04 -51.90
N VAL A 530 -8.24 -5.33 -52.62
CA VAL A 530 -8.33 -5.39 -54.09
C VAL A 530 -7.05 -4.85 -54.73
N LEU A 531 -6.60 -3.65 -54.35
CA LEU A 531 -5.40 -3.05 -54.94
C LEU A 531 -4.14 -3.88 -54.62
N GLY A 532 -4.01 -4.40 -53.40
CA GLY A 532 -2.88 -5.22 -52.97
C GLY A 532 -2.80 -6.57 -53.70
N THR A 533 -3.94 -7.22 -53.93
CA THR A 533 -3.99 -8.46 -54.74
C THR A 533 -3.66 -8.19 -56.20
N VAL A 534 -4.16 -7.10 -56.80
CA VAL A 534 -3.79 -6.71 -58.18
C VAL A 534 -2.29 -6.41 -58.30
N ARG A 535 -1.68 -5.77 -57.28
CA ARG A 535 -0.23 -5.58 -57.24
C ARG A 535 0.53 -6.91 -57.14
N TYR A 536 -0.05 -7.94 -56.51
CA TYR A 536 0.57 -9.25 -56.38
C TYR A 536 0.50 -10.10 -57.67
N THR A 537 -0.58 -10.04 -58.45
CA THR A 537 -0.84 -10.95 -59.59
C THR A 537 0.06 -10.76 -60.82
N ARG A 538 0.98 -9.78 -60.81
CA ARG A 538 1.95 -9.49 -61.90
C ARG A 538 1.33 -9.31 -63.30
N ILE A 539 0.08 -8.83 -63.39
CA ILE A 539 -0.49 -8.41 -64.68
C ILE A 539 0.34 -7.21 -65.17
N PRO A 540 1.05 -7.30 -66.31
CA PRO A 540 2.20 -6.44 -66.59
C PRO A 540 1.87 -4.95 -66.63
N VAL A 541 0.72 -4.57 -67.21
CA VAL A 541 0.30 -3.16 -67.30
C VAL A 541 -0.48 -2.74 -66.05
N LEU A 542 -1.48 -3.52 -65.65
CA LEU A 542 -2.39 -3.17 -64.56
C LEU A 542 -1.67 -3.08 -63.20
N SER A 543 -0.75 -4.00 -62.93
CA SER A 543 0.03 -4.02 -61.68
C SER A 543 0.94 -2.79 -61.55
N GLN A 544 1.54 -2.33 -62.66
CA GLN A 544 2.38 -1.13 -62.70
C GLN A 544 1.55 0.14 -62.48
N ILE A 545 0.40 0.26 -63.15
CA ILE A 545 -0.51 1.41 -62.96
C ILE A 545 -0.96 1.50 -61.51
N VAL A 546 -1.43 0.40 -60.92
CA VAL A 546 -1.86 0.37 -59.51
C VAL A 546 -0.68 0.65 -58.57
N ALA A 547 0.52 0.16 -58.88
CA ALA A 547 1.71 0.47 -58.09
C ALA A 547 2.00 1.98 -58.06
N VAL A 548 1.97 2.64 -59.22
CA VAL A 548 2.15 4.10 -59.30
C VAL A 548 1.08 4.83 -58.50
N ILE A 549 -0.20 4.44 -58.61
CA ILE A 549 -1.30 5.07 -57.86
C ILE A 549 -1.10 4.90 -56.35
N VAL A 550 -0.88 3.66 -55.89
CA VAL A 550 -0.71 3.35 -54.47
C VAL A 550 0.53 4.04 -53.90
N ASP A 551 1.66 3.98 -54.60
CA ASP A 551 2.90 4.59 -54.14
C ASP A 551 2.80 6.12 -54.17
N THR A 552 2.06 6.71 -55.11
CA THR A 552 1.76 8.15 -55.09
C THR A 552 0.96 8.51 -53.84
N ILE A 553 -0.18 7.84 -53.60
CA ILE A 553 -1.06 8.14 -52.45
C ILE A 553 -0.31 8.00 -51.12
N ARG A 554 0.47 6.94 -50.95
CA ARG A 554 1.25 6.68 -49.71
C ARG A 554 2.31 7.75 -49.43
N ASN A 555 2.83 8.39 -50.47
CA ASN A 555 3.84 9.43 -50.34
C ASN A 555 3.24 10.84 -50.21
N LEU A 556 1.91 10.99 -50.33
CA LEU A 556 1.24 12.26 -50.07
C LEU A 556 0.88 12.38 -48.58
N PRO A 557 1.01 13.58 -47.99
CA PRO A 557 0.46 13.84 -46.66
C PRO A 557 -1.05 13.58 -46.66
N LEU A 558 -1.56 12.80 -45.70
CA LEU A 558 -2.99 12.54 -45.57
C LEU A 558 -3.82 13.83 -45.47
N LEU A 559 -3.30 14.84 -44.76
CA LEU A 559 -3.91 16.17 -44.67
C LEU A 559 -4.15 16.80 -46.05
N LEU A 560 -3.18 16.66 -46.97
CA LEU A 560 -3.28 17.17 -48.34
C LEU A 560 -4.35 16.42 -49.14
N ILE A 561 -4.48 15.10 -48.96
CA ILE A 561 -5.52 14.29 -49.61
C ILE A 561 -6.91 14.75 -49.13
N ILE A 562 -7.10 14.91 -47.82
CA ILE A 562 -8.36 15.40 -47.24
C ILE A 562 -8.68 16.82 -47.76
N PHE A 563 -7.69 17.71 -47.78
CA PHE A 563 -7.83 19.07 -48.29
C PHE A 563 -8.20 19.09 -49.78
N PHE A 564 -7.53 18.28 -50.60
CA PHE A 564 -7.81 18.16 -52.03
C PHE A 564 -9.25 17.71 -52.29
N ILE A 565 -9.71 16.68 -51.55
CA ILE A 565 -11.06 16.16 -51.69
C ILE A 565 -12.11 17.18 -51.26
N HIS A 566 -11.84 17.94 -50.20
CA HIS A 566 -12.81 18.89 -49.67
C HIS A 566 -12.84 20.23 -50.42
N ILE A 567 -11.70 20.73 -50.90
CA ILE A 567 -11.57 22.09 -51.45
C ILE A 567 -11.35 22.09 -52.97
N VAL A 568 -10.59 21.14 -53.51
CA VAL A 568 -10.23 21.13 -54.94
C VAL A 568 -11.28 20.39 -55.78
N LEU A 569 -11.75 19.22 -55.35
CA LEU A 569 -12.78 18.46 -56.09
C LEU A 569 -14.08 19.24 -56.35
N PRO A 570 -14.58 20.10 -55.43
CA PRO A 570 -15.74 20.94 -55.73
C PRO A 570 -15.55 21.89 -56.91
N GLN A 571 -14.31 22.32 -57.20
CA GLN A 571 -13.99 23.16 -58.36
C GLN A 571 -14.11 22.37 -59.67
N LEU A 572 -13.98 21.04 -59.60
CA LEU A 572 -14.19 20.10 -60.69
C LEU A 572 -15.66 19.61 -60.77
N GLY A 573 -16.56 20.19 -59.97
CA GLY A 573 -17.98 19.84 -59.95
C GLY A 573 -18.36 18.70 -59.00
N ILE A 574 -17.40 18.07 -58.32
CA ILE A 574 -17.67 16.97 -57.36
C ILE A 574 -17.75 17.55 -55.96
N LYS A 575 -18.97 17.71 -55.46
CA LYS A 575 -19.23 18.25 -54.11
C LYS A 575 -19.53 17.13 -53.13
N MET A 576 -18.85 17.15 -51.99
CA MET A 576 -19.07 16.21 -50.89
C MET A 576 -19.27 16.99 -49.60
N SER A 577 -20.04 16.44 -48.66
CA SER A 577 -20.08 16.99 -47.31
C SER A 577 -18.74 16.78 -46.61
N VAL A 578 -18.42 17.61 -45.62
CA VAL A 578 -17.19 17.51 -44.81
C VAL A 578 -16.97 16.07 -44.32
N PHE A 579 -18.02 15.44 -43.78
CA PHE A 579 -18.02 14.05 -43.33
C PHE A 579 -17.56 13.07 -44.42
N TRP A 580 -18.16 13.14 -45.60
CA TRP A 580 -17.83 12.23 -46.69
C TRP A 580 -16.47 12.53 -47.33
N SER A 581 -16.05 13.80 -47.38
CA SER A 581 -14.69 14.18 -47.78
C SER A 581 -13.64 13.54 -46.88
N THR A 582 -13.85 13.58 -45.55
CA THR A 582 -12.97 12.91 -44.59
C THR A 582 -12.96 11.39 -44.79
N VAL A 583 -14.14 10.77 -44.87
CA VAL A 583 -14.26 9.31 -45.01
C VAL A 583 -13.53 8.84 -46.27
N VAL A 584 -13.72 9.50 -47.41
CA VAL A 584 -13.06 9.13 -48.67
C VAL A 584 -11.56 9.37 -48.60
N GLY A 585 -11.11 10.51 -48.05
CA GLY A 585 -9.68 10.81 -47.92
C GLY A 585 -8.94 9.79 -47.07
N LEU A 586 -9.48 9.47 -45.90
CA LEU A 586 -8.94 8.42 -45.03
C LEU A 586 -9.00 7.04 -45.71
N SER A 587 -10.10 6.71 -46.40
CA SER A 587 -10.24 5.41 -47.08
C SER A 587 -9.24 5.20 -48.20
N LEU A 588 -8.94 6.26 -48.97
CA LEU A 588 -7.97 6.21 -50.06
C LEU A 588 -6.54 6.04 -49.54
N PHE A 589 -6.15 6.88 -48.57
CA PHE A 589 -4.83 6.81 -47.95
C PHE A 589 -4.60 5.46 -47.27
N GLU A 590 -5.54 5.06 -46.41
CA GLU A 590 -5.46 3.81 -45.68
C GLU A 590 -5.56 2.60 -46.61
N GLY A 591 -6.40 2.67 -47.64
CA GLY A 591 -6.51 1.61 -48.64
C GLY A 591 -5.18 1.40 -49.38
N ALA A 592 -4.44 2.47 -49.66
CA ALA A 592 -3.10 2.37 -50.23
C ALA A 592 -2.10 1.73 -49.25
N MET A 593 -2.18 2.03 -47.96
CA MET A 593 -1.37 1.39 -46.91
C MET A 593 -1.71 -0.10 -46.78
N ILE A 594 -2.99 -0.46 -46.74
CA ILE A 594 -3.46 -1.85 -46.69
C ILE A 594 -3.06 -2.62 -47.96
N ALA A 595 -3.11 -1.99 -49.14
CA ALA A 595 -2.65 -2.62 -50.38
C ALA A 595 -1.19 -3.07 -50.30
N GLU A 596 -0.36 -2.28 -49.62
CA GLU A 596 1.04 -2.63 -49.40
C GLU A 596 1.20 -3.78 -48.40
N ILE A 597 0.40 -3.80 -47.34
CA ILE A 597 0.38 -4.88 -46.35
C ILE A 597 -0.05 -6.19 -47.02
N VAL A 598 -1.11 -6.17 -47.83
CA VAL A 598 -1.61 -7.34 -48.57
C VAL A 598 -0.56 -7.83 -49.58
N ARG A 599 0.03 -6.91 -50.36
CA ARG A 599 1.11 -7.27 -51.29
C ARG A 599 2.31 -7.92 -50.57
N SER A 600 2.74 -7.33 -49.47
CA SER A 600 3.90 -7.80 -48.69
C SER A 600 3.62 -9.11 -47.98
N GLY A 601 2.42 -9.28 -47.41
CA GLY A 601 1.99 -10.52 -46.76
C GLY A 601 1.95 -11.69 -47.75
N LEU A 602 1.38 -11.49 -48.95
CA LEU A 602 1.37 -12.52 -49.99
C LEU A 602 2.79 -12.87 -50.49
N LYS A 603 3.68 -11.87 -50.58
CA LYS A 603 5.07 -12.07 -51.00
C LYS A 603 5.94 -12.74 -49.94
N SER A 604 5.55 -12.64 -48.66
CA SER A 604 6.34 -13.15 -47.55
C SER A 604 6.43 -14.69 -47.54
N ILE A 605 5.46 -15.39 -48.15
CA ILE A 605 5.43 -16.85 -48.19
C ILE A 605 6.56 -17.38 -49.07
N GLU A 606 7.35 -18.33 -48.54
CA GLU A 606 8.49 -18.89 -49.24
C GLU A 606 8.07 -19.57 -50.54
N ARG A 607 8.82 -19.32 -51.61
CA ARG A 607 8.54 -19.93 -52.92
C ARG A 607 8.61 -21.46 -52.87
N GLY A 608 9.49 -22.02 -52.04
CA GLY A 608 9.61 -23.47 -51.84
C GLY A 608 8.31 -24.14 -51.38
N GLN A 609 7.48 -23.46 -50.57
CA GLN A 609 6.17 -24.00 -50.18
C GLN A 609 5.18 -24.04 -51.35
N VAL A 610 5.23 -23.03 -52.22
CA VAL A 610 4.40 -22.95 -53.43
C VAL A 610 4.85 -24.03 -54.43
N GLU A 611 6.15 -24.20 -54.61
CA GLU A 611 6.74 -25.21 -55.49
C GLU A 611 6.47 -26.63 -54.97
N ALA A 612 6.58 -26.87 -53.66
CA ALA A 612 6.23 -28.14 -53.03
C ALA A 612 4.74 -28.47 -53.24
N ALA A 613 3.85 -27.51 -52.98
CA ALA A 613 2.41 -27.67 -53.18
C ALA A 613 2.05 -28.05 -54.63
N ARG A 614 2.66 -27.37 -55.60
CA ARG A 614 2.45 -27.64 -57.02
C ARG A 614 3.03 -28.99 -57.44
N SER A 615 4.20 -29.35 -56.90
CA SER A 615 4.82 -30.67 -57.11
C SER A 615 4.00 -31.81 -56.50
N SER A 616 3.27 -31.55 -55.42
CA SER A 616 2.31 -32.48 -54.81
C SER A 616 0.94 -32.54 -55.54
N GLY A 617 0.79 -31.88 -56.68
CA GLY A 617 -0.42 -31.97 -57.52
C GLY A 617 -1.52 -30.96 -57.18
N LEU A 618 -1.30 -29.99 -56.29
CA LEU A 618 -2.30 -28.95 -55.99
C LEU A 618 -2.43 -27.96 -57.16
N SER A 619 -3.67 -27.65 -57.53
CA SER A 619 -3.97 -26.56 -58.46
C SER A 619 -3.62 -25.19 -57.87
N TYR A 620 -3.51 -24.16 -58.70
CA TYR A 620 -3.17 -22.80 -58.25
C TYR A 620 -4.13 -22.31 -57.17
N MET A 621 -5.43 -22.56 -57.38
CA MET A 621 -6.48 -22.14 -56.45
C MET A 621 -6.42 -22.91 -55.14
N GLN A 622 -6.07 -24.21 -55.18
CA GLN A 622 -5.85 -25.01 -53.97
C GLN A 622 -4.59 -24.58 -53.23
N THR A 623 -3.49 -24.28 -53.92
CA THR A 623 -2.26 -23.75 -53.31
C THR A 623 -2.50 -22.38 -52.69
N LEU A 624 -3.21 -21.50 -53.40
CA LEU A 624 -3.53 -20.15 -52.95
C LEU A 624 -4.44 -20.19 -51.71
N GLY A 625 -5.56 -20.92 -51.77
CA GLY A 625 -6.53 -20.99 -50.68
C GLY A 625 -6.08 -21.86 -49.50
N GLY A 626 -5.40 -22.97 -49.76
CA GLY A 626 -5.03 -23.94 -48.73
C GLY A 626 -3.69 -23.68 -48.04
N ILE A 627 -2.76 -22.96 -48.69
CA ILE A 627 -1.39 -22.79 -48.20
C ILE A 627 -1.00 -21.33 -48.08
N ILE A 628 -1.15 -20.55 -49.16
CA ILE A 628 -0.67 -19.16 -49.18
C ILE A 628 -1.56 -18.26 -48.31
N MET A 629 -2.87 -18.20 -48.58
CA MET A 629 -3.79 -17.27 -47.92
C MET A 629 -3.84 -17.44 -46.39
N PRO A 630 -3.93 -18.66 -45.82
CA PRO A 630 -3.94 -18.82 -44.37
C PRO A 630 -2.68 -18.27 -43.70
N GLN A 631 -1.50 -18.56 -44.27
CA GLN A 631 -0.22 -18.08 -43.74
C GLN A 631 -0.03 -16.58 -43.97
N ALA A 632 -0.43 -16.09 -45.14
CA ALA A 632 -0.31 -14.69 -45.52
C ALA A 632 -1.22 -13.82 -44.64
N LEU A 633 -2.45 -14.28 -44.37
CA LEU A 633 -3.39 -13.62 -43.46
C LEU A 633 -2.84 -13.51 -42.04
N ARG A 634 -2.18 -14.55 -41.52
CA ARG A 634 -1.50 -14.51 -40.21
C ARG A 634 -0.41 -13.44 -40.17
N ARG A 635 0.35 -13.29 -41.25
CA ARG A 635 1.43 -12.28 -41.35
C ARG A 635 0.91 -10.86 -41.62
N MET A 636 -0.26 -10.72 -42.23
CA MET A 636 -0.92 -9.42 -42.46
C MET A 636 -1.66 -8.89 -41.24
N SER A 637 -2.21 -9.76 -40.39
CA SER A 637 -3.10 -9.34 -39.30
C SER A 637 -2.46 -8.29 -38.36
N PRO A 638 -1.24 -8.48 -37.82
CA PRO A 638 -0.60 -7.47 -36.96
C PRO A 638 -0.47 -6.07 -37.60
N PRO A 639 0.14 -5.91 -38.80
CA PRO A 639 0.25 -4.59 -39.41
C PRO A 639 -1.11 -4.01 -39.82
N MET A 640 -2.11 -4.82 -40.20
CA MET A 640 -3.46 -4.32 -40.52
C MET A 640 -4.14 -3.70 -39.31
N VAL A 641 -4.09 -4.35 -38.15
CA VAL A 641 -4.70 -3.81 -36.94
C VAL A 641 -3.97 -2.56 -36.45
N SER A 642 -2.64 -2.52 -36.58
CA SER A 642 -1.85 -1.31 -36.32
C SER A 642 -2.29 -0.13 -37.20
N GLN A 643 -2.57 -0.39 -38.48
CA GLN A 643 -3.05 0.61 -39.43
C GLN A 643 -4.42 1.16 -39.00
N PHE A 644 -5.36 0.30 -38.60
CA PHE A 644 -6.66 0.73 -38.09
C PHE A 644 -6.57 1.60 -36.82
N ILE A 645 -5.63 1.31 -35.92
CA ILE A 645 -5.35 2.15 -34.74
C ILE A 645 -4.78 3.51 -35.19
N SER A 646 -3.90 3.54 -36.20
CA SER A 646 -3.40 4.79 -36.79
C SER A 646 -4.55 5.61 -37.38
N LEU A 647 -5.39 4.99 -38.19
CA LEU A 647 -6.53 5.65 -38.83
C LEU A 647 -7.44 6.34 -37.81
N LEU A 648 -7.70 5.71 -36.67
CA LEU A 648 -8.49 6.31 -35.59
C LEU A 648 -7.85 7.60 -35.08
N LYS A 649 -6.53 7.66 -34.93
CA LYS A 649 -5.80 8.87 -34.54
C LYS A 649 -5.80 9.92 -35.66
N ASP A 650 -5.66 9.46 -36.90
CA ASP A 650 -5.60 10.31 -38.09
C ASP A 650 -6.93 11.02 -38.39
N THR A 651 -8.05 10.53 -37.84
CA THR A 651 -9.34 11.26 -37.88
C THR A 651 -9.23 12.69 -37.33
N SER A 652 -8.32 12.94 -36.38
CA SER A 652 -8.10 14.28 -35.81
C SER A 652 -7.62 15.31 -36.83
N LEU A 653 -7.01 14.88 -37.94
CA LEU A 653 -6.60 15.76 -39.04
C LEU A 653 -7.80 16.42 -39.73
N ALA A 654 -9.00 15.85 -39.60
CA ALA A 654 -10.22 16.38 -40.18
C ALA A 654 -10.67 17.71 -39.55
N ILE A 655 -10.08 18.10 -38.41
CA ILE A 655 -10.26 19.43 -37.81
C ILE A 655 -9.95 20.56 -38.79
N ILE A 656 -9.01 20.35 -39.73
CA ILE A 656 -8.59 21.37 -40.70
C ILE A 656 -9.72 21.77 -41.66
N ILE A 657 -10.64 20.84 -41.95
CA ILE A 657 -11.82 21.07 -42.78
C ILE A 657 -13.09 21.25 -41.94
N SER A 658 -12.93 21.54 -40.64
CA SER A 658 -14.03 21.81 -39.70
C SER A 658 -15.01 20.64 -39.52
N LEU A 659 -14.52 19.39 -39.58
CA LEU A 659 -15.35 18.25 -39.20
C LEU A 659 -15.65 18.34 -37.68
N PRO A 660 -16.91 18.22 -37.22
CA PRO A 660 -17.27 18.29 -35.81
C PRO A 660 -16.95 16.99 -35.05
N GLU A 661 -15.69 16.56 -35.15
CA GLU A 661 -15.15 15.43 -34.40
C GLU A 661 -14.61 15.88 -33.03
N LEU A 662 -14.02 14.95 -32.27
CA LEU A 662 -13.59 15.20 -30.89
C LEU A 662 -12.63 16.39 -30.76
N MET A 663 -11.55 16.46 -31.55
CA MET A 663 -10.56 17.54 -31.43
C MET A 663 -11.10 18.90 -31.88
N HIS A 664 -11.96 18.94 -32.88
CA HIS A 664 -12.72 20.13 -33.26
C HIS A 664 -13.61 20.63 -32.12
N ASN A 665 -14.30 19.71 -31.43
CA ASN A 665 -15.14 20.10 -30.30
C ASN A 665 -14.31 20.57 -29.09
N VAL A 666 -13.11 20.02 -28.89
CA VAL A 666 -12.12 20.56 -27.95
C VAL A 666 -11.72 21.98 -28.35
N GLN A 667 -11.44 22.24 -29.63
CA GLN A 667 -11.08 23.57 -30.13
C GLN A 667 -12.22 24.58 -29.93
N ILE A 668 -13.47 24.19 -30.21
CA ILE A 668 -14.65 25.04 -29.98
C ILE A 668 -14.78 25.38 -28.49
N LEU A 669 -14.68 24.40 -27.60
CA LEU A 669 -14.76 24.65 -26.16
C LEU A 669 -13.61 25.55 -25.67
N GLY A 670 -12.39 25.31 -26.15
CA GLY A 670 -11.25 26.18 -25.85
C GLY A 670 -11.41 27.61 -26.35
N GLY A 671 -12.13 27.79 -27.47
CA GLY A 671 -12.51 29.11 -27.98
C GLY A 671 -13.59 29.82 -27.14
N GLN A 672 -14.39 29.08 -26.37
CA GLN A 672 -15.38 29.67 -25.46
C GLN A 672 -14.74 30.18 -24.16
N SER A 673 -13.78 29.43 -23.62
CA SER A 673 -13.00 29.84 -22.47
C SER A 673 -11.64 29.15 -22.46
N PHE A 674 -10.59 29.92 -22.17
CA PHE A 674 -9.24 29.39 -22.03
C PHE A 674 -9.15 28.35 -20.89
N ASP A 675 -10.00 28.48 -19.88
CA ASP A 675 -10.08 27.52 -18.76
C ASP A 675 -10.61 26.14 -19.19
N TYR A 676 -11.18 26.01 -20.40
CA TYR A 676 -11.71 24.73 -20.90
C TYR A 676 -10.69 23.94 -21.70
N VAL A 677 -9.57 24.55 -22.10
CA VAL A 677 -8.60 23.94 -23.02
C VAL A 677 -7.98 22.68 -22.42
N ILE A 678 -7.36 22.79 -21.24
CA ILE A 678 -6.65 21.67 -20.61
C ILE A 678 -7.62 20.54 -20.20
N PRO A 679 -8.78 20.79 -19.56
CA PRO A 679 -9.69 19.72 -19.18
C PRO A 679 -10.30 19.00 -20.39
N ALA A 680 -10.62 19.73 -21.45
CA ALA A 680 -11.14 19.15 -22.69
C ALA A 680 -10.08 18.28 -23.39
N LEU A 681 -8.82 18.72 -23.44
CA LEU A 681 -7.70 17.93 -23.97
C LEU A 681 -7.44 16.67 -23.14
N LEU A 682 -7.47 16.76 -21.80
CA LEU A 682 -7.32 15.59 -20.93
C LEU A 682 -8.41 14.56 -21.17
N LEU A 683 -9.68 15.00 -21.27
CA LEU A 683 -10.77 14.09 -21.56
C LEU A 683 -10.63 13.47 -22.95
N ALA A 684 -10.26 14.26 -23.96
CA ALA A 684 -10.03 13.74 -25.30
C ALA A 684 -8.90 12.70 -25.33
N ALA A 685 -7.79 12.95 -24.63
CA ALA A 685 -6.68 12.02 -24.49
C ALA A 685 -7.13 10.70 -23.85
N VAL A 686 -7.93 10.75 -22.78
CA VAL A 686 -8.51 9.55 -22.14
C VAL A 686 -9.40 8.78 -23.11
N LEU A 687 -10.30 9.47 -23.83
CA LEU A 687 -11.19 8.82 -24.79
C LEU A 687 -10.41 8.13 -25.92
N TYR A 688 -9.41 8.81 -26.50
CA TYR A 688 -8.52 8.22 -27.49
C TYR A 688 -7.72 7.05 -26.93
N PHE A 689 -7.20 7.16 -25.70
CA PHE A 689 -6.44 6.08 -25.06
C PHE A 689 -7.31 4.83 -24.87
N VAL A 690 -8.51 4.97 -24.29
CA VAL A 690 -9.42 3.86 -24.00
C VAL A 690 -9.76 3.09 -25.27
N ILE A 691 -10.13 3.77 -26.36
CA ILE A 691 -10.50 3.08 -27.59
C ILE A 691 -9.30 2.42 -28.27
N ASN A 692 -8.17 3.13 -28.38
CA ASN A 692 -6.97 2.60 -29.04
C ASN A 692 -6.37 1.43 -28.26
N TYR A 693 -6.36 1.51 -26.92
CA TYR A 693 -5.86 0.44 -26.06
C TYR A 693 -6.77 -0.79 -26.15
N THR A 694 -8.09 -0.59 -26.18
CA THR A 694 -9.06 -1.68 -26.38
C THR A 694 -8.82 -2.39 -27.70
N LEU A 695 -8.66 -1.65 -28.80
CA LEU A 695 -8.31 -2.21 -30.11
C LEU A 695 -6.96 -2.95 -30.08
N SER A 696 -5.96 -2.41 -29.37
CA SER A 696 -4.65 -3.05 -29.21
C SER A 696 -4.73 -4.38 -28.43
N ILE A 697 -5.57 -4.49 -27.40
CA ILE A 697 -5.82 -5.76 -26.69
C ILE A 697 -6.48 -6.76 -27.62
N VAL A 698 -7.51 -6.34 -28.36
CA VAL A 698 -8.19 -7.20 -29.33
C VAL A 698 -7.18 -7.69 -30.39
N ALA A 699 -6.29 -6.82 -30.86
CA ALA A 699 -5.19 -7.16 -31.77
C ALA A 699 -4.32 -8.29 -31.20
N ARG A 700 -3.76 -8.10 -30.01
CA ARG A 700 -2.89 -9.09 -29.34
C ARG A 700 -3.58 -10.43 -29.14
N ARG A 701 -4.87 -10.42 -28.79
CA ARG A 701 -5.66 -11.65 -28.63
C ARG A 701 -5.90 -12.37 -29.96
N LEU A 702 -6.11 -11.63 -31.05
CA LEU A 702 -6.25 -12.22 -32.38
C LEU A 702 -4.92 -12.82 -32.84
N GLU A 703 -3.80 -12.14 -32.59
CA GLU A 703 -2.45 -12.64 -32.88
C GLU A 703 -2.14 -13.95 -32.14
N ALA A 704 -2.41 -13.99 -30.83
CA ALA A 704 -2.15 -15.18 -30.00
C ALA A 704 -3.00 -16.42 -30.39
N ARG A 705 -4.13 -16.23 -31.08
CA ARG A 705 -4.93 -17.33 -31.64
C ARG A 705 -4.46 -17.78 -33.02
N MET A 706 -3.63 -16.98 -33.68
CA MET A 706 -3.14 -17.20 -35.04
C MET A 706 -1.74 -17.82 -35.07
N THR A 707 -0.94 -17.61 -34.02
CA THR A 707 0.24 -18.41 -33.65
C THR A 707 -0.19 -19.75 -33.10
#